data_AF-A0AAD6A524-F1
#
_entry.id   AF-A0AAD6A524-F1
#
_cell.length_a   1.000
_cell.length_b   1.000
_cell.length_c   1.000
_cell.angle_alpha   90.00
_cell.angle_beta   90.00
_cell.angle_gamma   90.00
#
_symmetry.space_group_name_H-M   'P 1'
#
loop_
_entity.id
_entity.type
_entity.pdbx_description
1 polymer ?
#
loop_
_entity_poly.entity_id
_entity_poly.type
_entity_poly.pdbx_seq_one_letter_code
_entity_poly.pdbx_strand_id
1 'polypeptide(L)'
;MQRFSDWMPSAMRGDQGGGGALSLAAREVEDNCFLFALSQDLRLRLWSFRDQACVLEADLLEYMPSCRGARSLPGHGHRLRLSLCSTGLCLGVYLAVPGRGQFTVLQLVSTDSNRYSLDHVSSLFTTQETLVDFTLTPTDIWAVWVDESNATVVKYINFEHNSAGQWNQVFVQPAPEDEVHIGVDQDPRETYLEVLFSPLRFTASAILKALQIFRRGSDRDRTSDVSWESLKKEVTVAVESELQSSVTEFEFSQEEYRQLQVEFWSKFYACCLQYQEALSLPLGLSISPGTGMALLLKKGFVSFLLPCFAVDHLYLSYDEYLSSEEETPIAEDPELGKDVLQLVQCLRLISDAVSVEMAYEMEKALEHLQSPERAADLVLESLLSNDSENVMEDIQNKLQDVRNPAAAMTVLLRELDLETDSESLISVSQDTQGSESVFDALCLAGSESVFDALLCDWQVLKVCLMPCSVTGSESVFDALCLAGSESVFDALLCDWQVLKVCLMLCDAQVLKVCLMPCSVTGQPLGVRISLSQLYGSSSAVSIVCQAVCHMTMTRVLFCRDLLILQKLYLRLGDNVFLGGGAQLLQLQQDLIPRSSNLLSSYHLLKHISQSMASSVALDIIEANLQHLTVLELSDSPSLSSASGNGGARRVVA
;
A
#
# COMPACT_ATOMS: atom_id res chain seq x y z
N MET A 1 2.00 23.08 -51.68
CA MET A 1 3.06 22.08 -51.98
C MET A 1 4.42 22.76 -52.01
N GLN A 2 5.04 22.92 -50.84
CA GLN A 2 6.50 22.98 -50.72
C GLN A 2 6.96 21.55 -50.38
N ARG A 3 8.06 21.12 -51.00
CA ARG A 3 8.47 19.71 -51.12
C ARG A 3 8.89 19.13 -49.77
N PHE A 4 8.34 17.94 -49.48
CA PHE A 4 8.70 17.03 -48.38
C PHE A 4 10.12 16.40 -48.51
N SER A 5 11.02 16.98 -49.31
CA SER A 5 12.30 16.35 -49.67
C SER A 5 13.53 16.85 -48.88
N ASP A 6 13.39 17.84 -48.01
CA ASP A 6 14.56 18.49 -47.38
C ASP A 6 14.83 18.01 -45.93
N TRP A 7 14.13 16.97 -45.46
CA TRP A 7 14.31 16.43 -44.09
C TRP A 7 15.33 15.29 -43.95
N MET A 8 15.95 14.85 -45.05
CA MET A 8 17.10 13.92 -45.04
C MET A 8 18.05 14.32 -46.18
N PRO A 9 19.15 15.05 -45.91
CA PRO A 9 20.30 14.48 -45.19
C PRO A 9 21.11 15.53 -44.37
N SER A 10 20.57 16.03 -43.27
CA SER A 10 21.36 16.76 -42.24
C SER A 10 21.82 15.82 -41.12
N ALA A 11 21.20 14.65 -40.97
CA ALA A 11 21.62 13.66 -39.97
C ALA A 11 22.96 12.96 -40.30
N MET A 12 23.49 13.11 -41.53
CA MET A 12 24.76 12.53 -41.96
C MET A 12 25.92 13.55 -42.11
N ARG A 13 25.66 14.84 -41.89
CA ARG A 13 26.69 15.87 -41.74
C ARG A 13 26.38 16.53 -40.41
N GLY A 14 27.18 16.29 -39.37
CA GLY A 14 26.92 16.70 -37.98
C GLY A 14 26.80 18.21 -37.74
N ASP A 15 25.82 18.85 -38.38
CA ASP A 15 25.43 20.24 -38.26
C ASP A 15 23.96 20.25 -37.81
N GLN A 16 23.74 20.71 -36.58
CA GLN A 16 22.45 20.67 -35.88
C GLN A 16 21.49 21.68 -36.51
N GLY A 17 20.66 21.24 -37.46
CA GLY A 17 19.50 22.00 -37.92
C GLY A 17 18.47 22.15 -36.79
N GLY A 18 18.24 23.38 -36.33
CA GLY A 18 17.49 23.74 -35.10
C GLY A 18 15.97 23.51 -35.12
N GLY A 19 15.50 22.37 -35.61
CA GLY A 19 14.07 22.02 -35.71
C GLY A 19 13.74 20.58 -35.32
N GLY A 20 14.63 19.87 -34.61
CA GLY A 20 14.35 18.52 -34.14
C GLY A 20 13.16 18.49 -33.17
N ALA A 21 12.29 17.49 -33.28
CA ALA A 21 11.23 17.27 -32.31
C ALA A 21 11.82 16.70 -31.01
N LEU A 22 11.58 17.37 -29.89
CA LEU A 22 11.95 16.95 -28.53
C LEU A 22 10.91 15.99 -27.93
N SER A 23 9.63 16.25 -28.19
CA SER A 23 8.53 15.43 -27.70
C SER A 23 7.39 15.41 -28.72
N LEU A 24 6.76 14.24 -28.89
CA LEU A 24 5.67 14.02 -29.83
C LEU A 24 4.50 13.39 -29.08
N ALA A 25 3.29 13.82 -29.40
CA ALA A 25 2.07 13.19 -28.94
C ALA A 25 1.03 13.19 -30.06
N ALA A 26 0.33 12.08 -30.24
CA ALA A 26 -0.71 11.94 -31.25
C ALA A 26 -2.06 11.69 -30.58
N ARG A 27 -3.12 12.26 -31.16
CA ARG A 27 -4.49 12.05 -30.71
C ARG A 27 -5.43 12.09 -31.90
N GLU A 28 -6.35 11.14 -31.93
CA GLU A 28 -7.50 11.19 -32.82
C GLU A 28 -8.59 12.05 -32.19
N VAL A 29 -9.05 13.06 -32.93
CA VAL A 29 -10.17 13.91 -32.54
C VAL A 29 -11.16 13.87 -33.69
N GLU A 30 -12.36 13.37 -33.40
CA GLU A 30 -13.38 13.07 -34.41
C GLU A 30 -12.82 12.09 -35.47
N ASP A 31 -12.69 12.53 -36.72
CA ASP A 31 -12.20 11.73 -37.86
C ASP A 31 -10.82 12.20 -38.37
N ASN A 32 -10.05 12.95 -37.56
CA ASN A 32 -8.73 13.44 -37.94
C ASN A 32 -7.71 13.08 -36.85
N CYS A 33 -6.55 12.57 -37.30
CA CYS A 33 -5.43 12.34 -36.42
C CYS A 33 -4.54 13.57 -36.39
N PHE A 34 -4.36 14.12 -35.20
CA PHE A 34 -3.50 15.26 -34.94
C PHE A 34 -2.20 14.80 -34.31
N LEU A 35 -1.08 15.29 -34.85
CA LEU A 35 0.25 15.10 -34.29
C LEU A 35 0.76 16.43 -33.73
N PHE A 36 1.03 16.44 -32.44
CA PHE A 36 1.61 17.55 -31.73
C PHE A 36 3.10 17.32 -31.54
N ALA A 37 3.90 18.33 -31.87
CA ALA A 37 5.35 18.27 -31.81
C ALA A 37 5.92 19.47 -31.04
N LEU A 38 6.54 19.18 -29.90
CA LEU A 38 7.40 20.12 -29.19
C LEU A 38 8.78 20.08 -29.81
N SER A 39 9.24 21.21 -30.34
CA SER A 39 10.48 21.30 -31.11
C SER A 39 11.62 21.95 -30.32
N GLN A 40 12.87 21.77 -30.76
CA GLN A 40 14.08 22.34 -30.14
C GLN A 40 14.07 23.87 -30.01
N ASP A 41 13.35 24.56 -30.90
CA ASP A 41 13.13 26.00 -30.85
C ASP A 41 12.04 26.41 -29.84
N LEU A 42 11.60 25.48 -28.97
CA LEU A 42 10.53 25.65 -27.99
C LEU A 42 9.18 26.06 -28.59
N ARG A 43 8.98 25.75 -29.88
CA ARG A 43 7.69 25.93 -30.55
C ARG A 43 6.89 24.64 -30.51
N LEU A 44 5.59 24.79 -30.32
CA LEU A 44 4.61 23.72 -30.46
C LEU A 44 4.02 23.78 -31.87
N ARG A 45 4.12 22.66 -32.59
CA ARG A 45 3.59 22.51 -33.94
C ARG A 45 2.51 21.44 -33.97
N LEU A 46 1.38 21.74 -34.59
CA LEU A 46 0.26 20.83 -34.77
C LEU A 46 0.13 20.46 -36.24
N TRP A 47 0.17 19.16 -36.53
CA TRP A 47 0.04 18.61 -37.86
C TRP A 47 -1.27 17.85 -37.99
N SER A 48 -2.04 18.14 -39.04
CA SER A 48 -3.19 17.31 -39.41
C SER A 48 -2.74 16.21 -40.35
N PHE A 49 -3.08 14.96 -40.03
CA PHE A 49 -2.84 13.84 -40.93
C PHE A 49 -3.71 13.90 -42.18
N ARG A 50 -4.96 14.37 -42.06
CA ARG A 50 -5.89 14.57 -43.17
C ARG A 50 -5.37 15.60 -44.17
N ASP A 51 -4.92 16.76 -43.70
CA ASP A 51 -4.47 17.86 -44.55
C ASP A 51 -2.99 17.74 -44.97
N GLN A 52 -2.25 16.82 -44.33
CA GLN A 52 -0.79 16.65 -44.48
C GLN A 52 -0.01 17.97 -44.33
N ALA A 53 -0.47 18.83 -43.43
CA ALA A 53 0.04 20.17 -43.24
C ALA A 53 0.13 20.53 -41.76
N CYS A 54 1.04 21.45 -41.45
CA CYS A 54 1.11 22.10 -40.15
C CYS A 54 -0.03 23.13 -40.08
N VAL A 55 -1.00 22.90 -39.21
CA VAL A 55 -2.22 23.72 -39.08
C VAL A 55 -2.09 24.78 -37.98
N LEU A 56 -1.12 24.63 -37.07
CA LEU A 56 -0.81 25.60 -36.03
C LEU A 56 0.67 25.53 -35.66
N GLU A 57 1.26 26.70 -35.45
CA GLU A 57 2.60 26.89 -34.87
C GLU A 57 2.48 27.96 -33.79
N ALA A 58 2.89 27.63 -32.56
CA ALA A 58 2.81 28.51 -31.39
C ALA A 58 4.17 28.57 -30.67
N ASP A 59 4.57 29.76 -30.23
CA ASP A 59 5.76 29.96 -29.39
C ASP A 59 5.38 29.78 -27.91
N LEU A 60 5.92 28.74 -27.26
CA LEU A 60 5.56 28.44 -25.88
C LEU A 60 6.06 29.49 -24.88
N LEU A 61 7.07 30.29 -25.25
CA LEU A 61 7.57 31.37 -24.40
C LEU A 61 6.57 32.52 -24.26
N GLU A 62 5.57 32.61 -25.14
CA GLU A 62 4.45 33.56 -24.97
C GLU A 62 3.61 33.21 -23.75
N TYR A 63 3.41 31.90 -23.51
CA TYR A 63 2.67 31.35 -22.38
C TYR A 63 3.52 31.17 -21.12
N MET A 64 4.85 31.28 -21.24
CA MET A 64 5.81 31.09 -20.15
C MET A 64 6.76 32.30 -20.01
N PRO A 65 6.25 33.46 -19.55
CA PRO A 65 7.05 34.68 -19.47
C PRO A 65 8.29 34.55 -18.59
N SER A 66 8.22 33.73 -17.53
CA SER A 66 9.34 33.43 -16.62
C SER A 66 10.52 32.75 -17.31
N CYS A 67 10.30 32.12 -18.47
CA CYS A 67 11.30 31.37 -19.21
C CYS A 67 11.92 32.19 -20.37
N ARG A 68 11.55 33.46 -20.53
CA ARG A 68 12.06 34.30 -21.63
C ARG A 68 13.58 34.49 -21.53
N GLY A 69 14.29 34.10 -22.60
CA GLY A 69 15.75 34.15 -22.68
C GLY A 69 16.45 32.85 -22.30
N ALA A 70 15.71 31.84 -21.83
CA ALA A 70 16.24 30.49 -21.68
C ALA A 70 16.65 29.93 -23.05
N ARG A 71 17.89 29.43 -23.15
CA ARG A 71 18.33 28.69 -24.34
C ARG A 71 18.03 27.21 -24.10
N SER A 72 17.29 26.58 -25.01
CA SER A 72 17.13 25.12 -24.99
C SER A 72 18.50 24.49 -25.18
N LEU A 73 18.89 23.66 -24.23
CA LEU A 73 20.09 22.83 -24.32
C LEU A 73 19.64 21.40 -24.67
N PRO A 74 20.26 20.73 -25.64
CA PRO A 74 19.94 19.35 -25.96
C PRO A 74 20.11 18.48 -24.71
N GLY A 75 19.09 17.66 -24.41
CA GLY A 75 19.04 16.83 -23.20
C GLY A 75 18.23 17.40 -22.04
N HIS A 76 17.67 18.61 -22.17
CA HIS A 76 16.68 19.11 -21.21
C HIS A 76 15.38 18.32 -21.36
N GLY A 77 14.85 17.80 -20.25
CA GLY A 77 13.71 16.88 -20.18
C GLY A 77 12.35 17.48 -20.53
N HIS A 78 12.28 18.33 -21.56
CA HIS A 78 11.05 18.92 -22.07
C HIS A 78 10.08 17.83 -22.55
N ARG A 79 8.82 17.90 -22.12
CA ARG A 79 7.83 16.82 -22.35
C ARG A 79 6.46 17.39 -22.68
N LEU A 80 5.74 16.67 -23.54
CA LEU A 80 4.37 16.98 -23.98
C LEU A 80 3.45 15.79 -23.69
N ARG A 81 2.28 16.06 -23.10
CA ARG A 81 1.22 15.08 -22.84
C ARG A 81 -0.14 15.65 -23.27
N LEU A 82 -1.06 14.78 -23.65
CA LEU A 82 -2.39 15.15 -24.15
C LEU A 82 -3.48 14.44 -23.33
N SER A 83 -4.53 15.16 -22.97
CA SER A 83 -5.71 14.61 -22.29
C SER A 83 -6.99 15.23 -22.81
N LEU A 84 -8.08 14.48 -22.80
CA LEU A 84 -9.39 15.01 -23.20
C LEU A 84 -10.12 15.50 -21.94
N CYS A 85 -10.30 16.81 -21.84
CA CYS A 85 -11.05 17.47 -20.78
C CYS A 85 -12.54 17.59 -21.17
N SER A 86 -13.40 17.94 -20.22
CA SER A 86 -14.82 18.21 -20.46
C SER A 86 -15.06 19.33 -21.48
N THR A 87 -14.12 20.28 -21.56
CA THR A 87 -14.17 21.46 -22.45
C THR A 87 -13.49 21.24 -23.80
N GLY A 88 -12.72 20.16 -23.98
CA GLY A 88 -12.00 19.87 -25.23
C GLY A 88 -10.64 19.21 -25.02
N LEU A 89 -9.78 19.23 -26.04
CA LEU A 89 -8.45 18.63 -25.97
C LEU A 89 -7.47 19.54 -25.21
N CYS A 90 -6.96 19.05 -24.09
CA CYS A 90 -5.96 19.70 -23.26
C CYS A 90 -4.55 19.17 -23.54
N LEU A 91 -3.58 20.08 -23.45
CA LEU A 91 -2.16 19.86 -23.65
C LEU A 91 -1.40 20.27 -22.40
N GLY A 92 -0.66 19.33 -21.83
CA GLY A 92 0.27 19.57 -20.75
C GLY A 92 1.66 19.68 -21.33
N VAL A 93 2.33 20.81 -21.10
CA VAL A 93 3.70 21.04 -21.54
C VAL A 93 4.56 21.28 -20.32
N TYR A 94 5.63 20.49 -20.18
CA TYR A 94 6.68 20.74 -19.21
C TYR A 94 7.94 21.26 -19.90
N LEU A 95 8.42 22.42 -19.46
CA LEU A 95 9.74 22.90 -19.84
C LEU A 95 10.70 22.86 -18.65
N ALA A 96 11.81 22.13 -18.83
CA ALA A 96 12.95 22.19 -17.94
C ALA A 96 13.71 23.49 -18.22
N VAL A 97 13.77 24.38 -17.23
CA VAL A 97 14.51 25.64 -17.31
C VAL A 97 15.53 25.68 -16.15
N PRO A 98 16.72 26.27 -16.33
CA PRO A 98 17.72 26.32 -15.27
C PRO A 98 17.15 26.93 -13.97
N GLY A 99 17.23 26.16 -12.89
CA GLY A 99 16.81 26.58 -11.54
C GLY A 99 15.37 26.25 -11.16
N ARG A 100 14.43 26.10 -12.12
CA ARG A 100 13.03 25.67 -11.88
C ARG A 100 12.40 25.08 -13.15
N GLY A 101 11.62 24.02 -13.03
CA GLY A 101 10.72 23.57 -14.09
C GLY A 101 9.39 24.33 -14.09
N GLN A 102 8.72 24.39 -15.24
CA GLN A 102 7.37 24.94 -15.37
C GLN A 102 6.47 23.98 -16.15
N PHE A 103 5.29 23.70 -15.59
CA PHE A 103 4.17 23.09 -16.29
C PHE A 103 3.22 24.17 -16.79
N THR A 104 2.72 24.01 -18.00
CA THR A 104 1.64 24.83 -18.56
C THR A 104 0.60 23.93 -19.18
N VAL A 105 -0.67 24.17 -18.83
CA VAL A 105 -1.82 23.51 -19.43
C VAL A 105 -2.45 24.48 -20.43
N LEU A 106 -2.60 24.00 -21.67
CA LEU A 106 -3.20 24.73 -22.78
C LEU A 106 -4.38 23.94 -23.32
N GLN A 107 -5.42 24.62 -23.79
CA GLN A 107 -6.57 24.00 -24.43
C GLN A 107 -6.55 24.30 -25.93
N LEU A 108 -6.72 23.27 -26.75
CA LEU A 108 -6.89 23.45 -28.19
C LEU A 108 -8.32 23.91 -28.49
N VAL A 109 -8.43 25.09 -29.11
CA VAL A 109 -9.70 25.65 -29.55
C VAL A 109 -9.74 25.65 -31.08
N SER A 110 -10.81 25.11 -31.64
CA SER A 110 -11.11 25.21 -33.07
C SER A 110 -12.01 26.42 -33.29
N THR A 111 -11.61 27.31 -34.19
CA THR A 111 -12.45 28.43 -34.64
C THR A 111 -13.23 28.02 -35.89
N ASP A 112 -14.34 28.71 -36.19
CA ASP A 112 -15.28 28.44 -37.31
C ASP A 112 -14.63 28.34 -38.72
N SER A 113 -13.34 28.64 -38.85
CA SER A 113 -12.57 28.67 -40.10
C SER A 113 -11.54 27.54 -40.25
N ASN A 114 -11.64 26.43 -39.52
CA ASN A 114 -10.61 25.37 -39.43
C ASN A 114 -9.23 25.92 -39.01
N ARG A 115 -9.22 27.02 -38.26
CA ARG A 115 -8.01 27.54 -37.64
C ARG A 115 -8.00 27.14 -36.18
N TYR A 116 -6.87 26.62 -35.75
CA TYR A 116 -6.65 26.22 -34.36
C TYR A 116 -5.94 27.34 -33.61
N SER A 117 -6.31 27.53 -32.35
CA SER A 117 -5.60 28.37 -31.39
C SER A 117 -5.41 27.62 -30.07
N LEU A 118 -4.51 28.13 -29.23
CA LEU A 118 -4.25 27.59 -27.89
C LEU A 118 -4.62 28.63 -26.86
N ASP A 119 -5.55 28.26 -26.00
CA ASP A 119 -5.96 29.07 -24.85
C ASP A 119 -5.21 28.59 -23.61
N HIS A 120 -4.74 29.54 -22.80
CA HIS A 120 -4.07 29.24 -21.56
C HIS A 120 -5.07 28.83 -20.48
N VAL A 121 -4.81 27.71 -19.80
CA VAL A 121 -5.64 27.22 -18.69
C VAL A 121 -4.93 27.45 -17.36
N SER A 122 -3.69 26.96 -17.22
CA SER A 122 -2.97 27.01 -15.96
C SER A 122 -1.45 27.01 -16.14
N SER A 123 -0.72 27.51 -15.15
CA SER A 123 0.74 27.46 -15.09
C SER A 123 1.21 27.20 -13.68
N LEU A 124 2.01 26.15 -13.53
CA LEU A 124 2.42 25.57 -12.26
C LEU A 124 3.93 25.45 -12.23
N PHE A 125 4.53 25.90 -11.13
CA PHE A 125 5.97 25.84 -10.91
C PHE A 125 6.30 24.60 -10.07
N THR A 126 7.47 24.04 -10.32
CA THR A 126 8.00 22.89 -9.57
C THR A 126 9.24 23.30 -8.78
N THR A 127 9.56 22.48 -7.77
CA THR A 127 10.74 22.55 -6.92
C THR A 127 12.03 22.21 -7.70
N GLN A 128 13.16 22.07 -7.01
CA GLN A 128 14.46 21.78 -7.63
C GLN A 128 14.64 20.31 -8.07
N GLU A 129 13.62 19.46 -7.85
CA GLU A 129 13.64 18.04 -8.21
C GLU A 129 13.73 17.82 -9.74
N THR A 130 14.35 16.72 -10.16
CA THR A 130 14.50 16.41 -11.59
C THR A 130 13.31 15.60 -12.08
N LEU A 131 12.55 16.16 -13.04
CA LEU A 131 11.38 15.47 -13.59
C LEU A 131 11.78 14.22 -14.39
N VAL A 132 11.22 13.09 -14.00
CA VAL A 132 11.36 11.81 -14.70
C VAL A 132 10.27 11.67 -15.75
N ASP A 133 9.01 11.82 -15.36
CA ASP A 133 7.88 11.76 -16.28
C ASP A 133 6.64 12.45 -15.69
N PHE A 134 5.65 12.72 -16.53
CA PHE A 134 4.34 13.15 -16.08
C PHE A 134 3.24 12.63 -17.00
N THR A 135 2.02 12.58 -16.47
CA THR A 135 0.81 12.31 -17.22
C THR A 135 -0.24 13.37 -16.92
N LEU A 136 -1.12 13.60 -17.89
CA LEU A 136 -2.20 14.58 -17.80
C LEU A 136 -3.54 13.83 -17.79
N THR A 137 -4.32 14.02 -16.73
CA THR A 137 -5.73 13.61 -16.69
C THR A 137 -6.62 14.80 -17.07
N PRO A 138 -7.95 14.62 -17.20
CA PRO A 138 -8.86 15.72 -17.51
C PRO A 138 -8.80 16.87 -16.51
N THR A 139 -8.42 16.62 -15.26
CA THR A 139 -8.49 17.58 -14.14
C THR A 139 -7.16 17.80 -13.43
N ASP A 140 -6.23 16.85 -13.54
CA ASP A 140 -5.01 16.80 -12.74
C ASP A 140 -3.76 16.58 -13.58
N ILE A 141 -2.64 17.11 -13.10
CA ILE A 141 -1.30 16.73 -13.54
C ILE A 141 -0.75 15.77 -12.49
N TRP A 142 -0.29 14.61 -12.93
CA TRP A 142 0.47 13.69 -12.11
C TRP A 142 1.90 13.63 -12.61
N ALA A 143 2.86 13.76 -11.71
CA ALA A 143 4.26 13.80 -12.08
C ALA A 143 5.12 12.99 -11.10
N VAL A 144 6.21 12.47 -11.64
CA VAL A 144 7.24 11.74 -10.90
C VAL A 144 8.58 12.42 -11.11
N TRP A 145 9.27 12.67 -10.01
CA TRP A 145 10.60 13.24 -9.96
C TRP A 145 11.56 12.31 -9.21
N VAL A 146 12.84 12.61 -9.35
CA VAL A 146 13.89 12.19 -8.43
C VAL A 146 14.44 13.40 -7.69
N ASP A 147 14.63 13.27 -6.39
CA ASP A 147 15.28 14.28 -5.56
C ASP A 147 16.82 14.22 -5.67
N GLU A 148 17.52 15.01 -4.86
CA GLU A 148 18.99 15.04 -4.82
C GLU A 148 19.62 13.72 -4.35
N SER A 149 18.87 12.90 -3.61
CA SER A 149 19.28 11.58 -3.13
C SER A 149 18.92 10.43 -4.10
N ASN A 150 18.29 10.74 -5.24
CA ASN A 150 17.66 9.80 -6.17
C ASN A 150 16.42 9.06 -5.60
N ALA A 151 15.84 9.55 -4.52
CA ALA A 151 14.56 9.03 -4.03
C ALA A 151 13.42 9.43 -4.98
N THR A 152 12.45 8.54 -5.12
CA THR A 152 11.29 8.78 -6.00
C THR A 152 10.29 9.67 -5.29
N VAL A 153 9.98 10.81 -5.91
CA VAL A 153 8.95 11.74 -5.43
C VAL A 153 7.79 11.73 -6.42
N VAL A 154 6.58 11.44 -5.95
CA VAL A 154 5.37 11.47 -6.78
C VAL A 154 4.41 12.49 -6.20
N LYS A 155 3.89 13.38 -7.06
CA LYS A 155 2.93 14.41 -6.67
C LYS A 155 1.87 14.56 -7.74
N TYR A 156 0.70 15.02 -7.33
CA TYR A 156 -0.37 15.42 -8.25
C TYR A 156 -0.92 16.78 -7.88
N ILE A 157 -1.55 17.45 -8.84
CA ILE A 157 -2.16 18.76 -8.62
C ILE A 157 -3.36 18.93 -9.54
N ASN A 158 -4.46 19.40 -8.96
CA ASN A 158 -5.63 19.78 -9.73
C ASN A 158 -5.40 21.14 -10.39
N PHE A 159 -5.38 21.21 -11.72
CA PHE A 159 -5.06 22.46 -12.40
C PHE A 159 -6.27 23.36 -12.66
N GLU A 160 -7.49 22.89 -12.38
CA GLU A 160 -8.74 23.65 -12.57
C GLU A 160 -9.17 24.42 -11.30
N HIS A 161 -9.07 23.78 -10.13
CA HIS A 161 -9.65 24.26 -8.87
C HIS A 161 -8.61 24.62 -7.80
N ASN A 162 -7.32 24.31 -8.00
CA ASN A 162 -6.28 24.61 -7.02
C ASN A 162 -5.75 26.04 -7.16
N SER A 163 -6.39 26.96 -6.45
CA SER A 163 -5.98 28.37 -6.41
C SER A 163 -4.66 28.60 -5.65
N ALA A 164 -4.29 27.68 -4.76
CA ALA A 164 -3.08 27.77 -3.94
C ALA A 164 -1.81 27.32 -4.69
N GLY A 165 -1.96 26.57 -5.79
CA GLY A 165 -0.83 26.02 -6.55
C GLY A 165 -0.02 24.98 -5.78
N GLN A 166 -0.61 24.37 -4.75
CA GLN A 166 0.06 23.39 -3.88
C GLN A 166 -0.05 21.98 -4.47
N TRP A 167 1.08 21.28 -4.48
CA TRP A 167 1.14 19.90 -4.97
C TRP A 167 0.79 18.93 -3.85
N ASN A 168 -0.10 17.99 -4.13
CA ASN A 168 -0.43 16.89 -3.23
C ASN A 168 0.63 15.79 -3.36
N GLN A 169 1.25 15.43 -2.24
CA GLN A 169 2.27 14.39 -2.21
C GLN A 169 1.64 13.00 -2.11
N VAL A 170 2.21 12.04 -2.84
CA VAL A 170 1.87 10.62 -2.71
C VAL A 170 2.86 9.97 -1.76
N PHE A 171 2.37 9.19 -0.80
CA PHE A 171 3.21 8.38 0.07
C PHE A 171 3.85 7.25 -0.75
N VAL A 172 5.16 7.34 -0.93
CA VAL A 172 5.94 6.29 -1.56
C VAL A 172 6.50 5.41 -0.45
N GLN A 173 6.39 4.10 -0.62
CA GLN A 173 6.99 3.16 0.30
C GLN A 173 8.49 3.47 0.48
N PRO A 174 8.99 3.62 1.72
CA PRO A 174 10.38 3.94 1.97
C PRO A 174 11.31 2.79 1.55
N ALA A 175 12.56 3.12 1.23
CA ALA A 175 13.59 2.12 1.01
C ALA A 175 13.80 1.28 2.28
N PRO A 176 14.26 0.01 2.16
CA PRO A 176 14.70 -0.75 3.33
C PRO A 176 15.79 0.01 4.09
N GLU A 177 15.85 -0.16 5.41
CA GLU A 177 16.84 0.49 6.28
C GLU A 177 18.27 0.06 5.92
N ASP A 178 19.24 0.96 6.07
CA ASP A 178 20.64 0.67 5.75
C ASP A 178 21.25 -0.40 6.68
N GLU A 179 20.79 -0.42 7.93
CA GLU A 179 21.27 -1.32 8.98
C GLU A 179 20.12 -2.14 9.56
N VAL A 180 20.40 -3.39 9.92
CA VAL A 180 19.44 -4.28 10.57
C VAL A 180 19.78 -4.34 12.05
N HIS A 181 18.84 -3.93 12.90
CA HIS A 181 18.98 -4.08 14.34
C HIS A 181 18.79 -5.55 14.75
N ILE A 182 19.72 -6.08 15.55
CA ILE A 182 19.68 -7.47 16.01
C ILE A 182 19.73 -7.45 17.54
N GLY A 183 18.62 -7.82 18.16
CA GLY A 183 18.50 -7.91 19.61
C GLY A 183 19.47 -8.93 20.21
N VAL A 184 19.81 -8.76 21.49
CA VAL A 184 20.79 -9.60 22.20
C VAL A 184 20.40 -11.08 22.17
N ASP A 185 19.11 -11.38 22.27
CA ASP A 185 18.57 -12.75 22.30
C ASP A 185 18.16 -13.28 20.92
N GLN A 186 18.35 -12.52 19.84
CA GLN A 186 17.96 -12.91 18.49
C GLN A 186 19.10 -13.63 17.74
N ASP A 187 18.77 -14.63 16.94
CA ASP A 187 19.72 -15.25 16.00
C ASP A 187 19.95 -14.31 14.80
N PRO A 188 21.19 -13.82 14.53
CA PRO A 188 21.45 -12.89 13.43
C PRO A 188 20.93 -13.39 12.09
N ARG A 189 21.13 -14.68 11.81
CA ARG A 189 20.71 -15.30 10.55
C ARG A 189 19.19 -15.27 10.40
N GLU A 190 18.44 -15.66 11.42
CA GLU A 190 16.97 -15.61 11.38
C GLU A 190 16.46 -14.18 11.21
N THR A 191 17.02 -13.19 11.91
CA THR A 191 16.67 -11.78 11.77
C THR A 191 16.90 -11.27 10.34
N TYR A 192 18.09 -11.52 9.76
CA TYR A 192 18.36 -11.09 8.38
C TYR A 192 17.46 -11.80 7.36
N LEU A 193 17.18 -13.10 7.56
CA LEU A 193 16.29 -13.85 6.70
C LEU A 193 14.84 -13.36 6.80
N GLU A 194 14.40 -12.94 7.97
CA GLU A 194 13.08 -12.33 8.15
C GLU A 194 13.00 -11.01 7.40
N VAL A 195 13.98 -10.12 7.56
CA VAL A 195 14.00 -8.81 6.88
C VAL A 195 14.10 -8.95 5.36
N LEU A 196 14.99 -9.80 4.85
CA LEU A 196 15.21 -9.99 3.41
C LEU A 196 13.99 -10.57 2.69
N PHE A 197 13.24 -11.44 3.37
CA PHE A 197 12.09 -12.15 2.80
C PHE A 197 10.76 -11.59 3.27
N SER A 198 10.78 -10.51 4.06
CA SER A 198 9.59 -9.75 4.43
C SER A 198 8.95 -9.16 3.17
N PRO A 199 7.61 -9.24 3.02
CA PRO A 199 6.95 -8.71 1.84
C PRO A 199 7.20 -7.21 1.70
N LEU A 200 7.13 -6.74 0.46
CA LEU A 200 7.29 -5.32 0.09
C LEU A 200 8.68 -4.72 0.34
N ARG A 201 9.65 -5.42 0.97
CA ARG A 201 11.01 -4.89 1.18
C ARG A 201 11.91 -5.09 -0.04
N PHE A 202 12.07 -6.34 -0.47
CA PHE A 202 12.96 -6.72 -1.56
C PHE A 202 12.23 -7.42 -2.69
N THR A 203 12.64 -7.15 -3.92
CA THR A 203 12.23 -7.96 -5.06
C THR A 203 13.07 -9.25 -5.13
N ALA A 204 12.46 -10.35 -5.56
CA ALA A 204 13.19 -11.59 -5.81
C ALA A 204 14.36 -11.38 -6.79
N SER A 205 14.21 -10.47 -7.77
CA SER A 205 15.27 -10.11 -8.71
C SER A 205 16.48 -9.45 -8.03
N ALA A 206 16.28 -8.60 -7.01
CA ALA A 206 17.36 -7.98 -6.27
C ALA A 206 18.18 -9.03 -5.50
N ILE A 207 17.49 -9.91 -4.77
CA ILE A 207 18.13 -10.98 -3.98
C ILE A 207 18.86 -11.96 -4.90
N LEU A 208 18.25 -12.36 -6.02
CA LEU A 208 18.89 -13.25 -6.99
C LEU A 208 20.18 -12.65 -7.58
N LYS A 209 20.18 -11.36 -7.94
CA LYS A 209 21.38 -10.68 -8.45
C LYS A 209 22.48 -10.61 -7.40
N ALA A 210 22.12 -10.28 -6.15
CA ALA A 210 23.06 -10.29 -5.04
C ALA A 210 23.68 -11.68 -4.84
N LEU A 211 22.85 -12.73 -4.83
CA LEU A 211 23.27 -14.12 -4.70
C LEU A 211 24.23 -14.57 -5.81
N GLN A 212 23.96 -14.19 -7.06
CA GLN A 212 24.82 -14.54 -8.20
C GLN A 212 26.23 -13.95 -8.09
N ILE A 213 26.36 -12.76 -7.51
CA ILE A 213 27.65 -12.10 -7.30
C ILE A 213 28.34 -12.66 -6.07
N PHE A 214 27.58 -12.90 -5.00
CA PHE A 214 28.09 -13.48 -3.77
C PHE A 214 28.74 -14.85 -4.01
N ARG A 215 28.14 -15.70 -4.86
CA ARG A 215 28.65 -17.04 -5.21
C ARG A 215 29.90 -17.07 -6.11
N ARG A 216 30.50 -15.93 -6.49
CA ARG A 216 31.76 -15.83 -7.28
C ARG A 216 31.90 -16.84 -8.45
N GLY A 217 30.83 -17.06 -9.22
CA GLY A 217 30.90 -17.58 -10.59
C GLY A 217 31.25 -19.06 -10.78
N SER A 218 30.23 -19.91 -10.91
CA SER A 218 30.22 -21.05 -11.85
C SER A 218 28.82 -21.46 -12.33
N ASP A 219 27.75 -20.85 -11.82
CA ASP A 219 26.36 -21.27 -12.10
C ASP A 219 25.46 -20.07 -12.46
N ARG A 220 25.98 -19.13 -13.27
CA ARG A 220 25.25 -17.92 -13.73
C ARG A 220 24.04 -18.24 -14.63
N ASP A 221 23.89 -19.48 -15.07
CA ASP A 221 22.84 -19.95 -15.99
C ASP A 221 21.59 -20.51 -15.29
N ARG A 222 21.55 -20.58 -13.95
CA ARG A 222 20.32 -20.93 -13.20
C ARG A 222 19.36 -19.74 -13.10
N THR A 223 18.95 -19.19 -14.24
CA THR A 223 18.06 -18.01 -14.34
C THR A 223 16.60 -18.40 -14.53
N SER A 224 16.12 -19.45 -13.88
CA SER A 224 14.72 -19.90 -13.98
C SER A 224 14.02 -19.75 -12.64
N ASP A 225 12.84 -19.12 -12.65
CA ASP A 225 11.89 -18.91 -11.56
C ASP A 225 12.13 -19.80 -10.32
N VAL A 226 12.96 -19.29 -9.41
CA VAL A 226 13.23 -19.94 -8.13
C VAL A 226 12.12 -19.53 -7.18
N SER A 227 11.43 -20.50 -6.57
CA SER A 227 10.44 -20.21 -5.53
C SER A 227 11.11 -19.45 -4.38
N TRP A 228 10.36 -18.60 -3.68
CA TRP A 228 10.87 -17.85 -2.53
C TRP A 228 11.48 -18.76 -1.45
N GLU A 229 10.91 -19.95 -1.21
CA GLU A 229 11.48 -20.93 -0.28
C GLU A 229 12.84 -21.49 -0.75
N SER A 230 12.95 -21.81 -2.04
CA SER A 230 14.21 -22.27 -2.62
C SER A 230 15.25 -21.16 -2.59
N LEU A 231 14.85 -19.92 -2.89
CA LEU A 231 15.71 -18.74 -2.81
C LEU A 231 16.21 -18.52 -1.38
N LYS A 232 15.34 -18.66 -0.37
CA LYS A 232 15.70 -18.58 1.05
C LYS A 232 16.77 -19.61 1.41
N LYS A 233 16.54 -20.89 1.06
CA LYS A 233 17.52 -21.98 1.28
C LYS A 233 18.85 -21.70 0.58
N GLU A 234 18.78 -21.24 -0.66
CA GLU A 234 19.94 -20.95 -1.49
C GLU A 234 20.81 -19.80 -0.96
N VAL A 235 20.17 -18.75 -0.43
CA VAL A 235 20.84 -17.64 0.26
C VAL A 235 21.49 -18.14 1.54
N THR A 236 20.77 -18.88 2.39
CA THR A 236 21.30 -19.44 3.63
C THR A 236 22.55 -20.28 3.37
N VAL A 237 22.49 -21.21 2.40
CA VAL A 237 23.64 -22.06 2.06
C VAL A 237 24.82 -21.24 1.55
N ALA A 238 24.59 -20.21 0.75
CA ALA A 238 25.67 -19.39 0.20
C ALA A 238 26.40 -18.58 1.28
N VAL A 239 25.65 -17.91 2.18
CA VAL A 239 26.23 -17.10 3.25
C VAL A 239 26.93 -18.00 4.28
N GLU A 240 26.29 -19.11 4.70
CA GLU A 240 26.88 -20.06 5.65
C GLU A 240 28.13 -20.75 5.09
N SER A 241 28.18 -21.07 3.79
CA SER A 241 29.38 -21.66 3.18
C SER A 241 30.57 -20.72 3.20
N GLU A 242 30.35 -19.42 2.93
CA GLU A 242 31.41 -18.40 3.01
C GLU A 242 31.83 -18.17 4.46
N LEU A 243 30.88 -18.11 5.40
CA LEU A 243 31.14 -18.04 6.84
C LEU A 243 32.04 -19.21 7.28
N GLN A 244 31.65 -20.46 6.99
CA GLN A 244 32.41 -21.66 7.33
C GLN A 244 33.81 -21.69 6.73
N SER A 245 33.98 -21.15 5.51
CA SER A 245 35.30 -21.06 4.86
C SER A 245 36.25 -20.08 5.55
N SER A 246 35.70 -19.09 6.27
CA SER A 246 36.47 -18.06 6.98
C SER A 246 36.89 -18.47 8.40
N VAL A 247 36.24 -19.50 8.97
CA VAL A 247 36.60 -20.07 10.27
C VAL A 247 37.88 -20.88 10.12
N THR A 248 39.01 -20.29 10.55
CA THR A 248 40.34 -20.91 10.46
C THR A 248 40.83 -21.53 11.77
N GLU A 249 40.20 -21.20 12.89
CA GLU A 249 40.57 -21.66 14.23
C GLU A 249 39.64 -22.79 14.71
N PHE A 250 40.19 -23.74 15.48
CA PHE A 250 39.48 -24.94 15.94
C PHE A 250 38.62 -24.71 17.20
N GLU A 251 38.91 -23.67 17.98
CA GLU A 251 38.10 -23.21 19.11
C GLU A 251 37.55 -21.82 18.79
N PHE A 252 36.23 -21.66 18.85
CA PHE A 252 35.55 -20.41 18.50
C PHE A 252 34.65 -20.00 19.66
N SER A 253 34.74 -18.77 20.14
CA SER A 253 33.79 -18.29 21.15
C SER A 253 32.42 -18.02 20.49
N GLN A 254 31.34 -18.17 21.27
CA GLN A 254 29.98 -17.91 20.76
C GLN A 254 29.81 -16.44 20.32
N GLU A 255 30.47 -15.51 21.01
CA GLU A 255 30.40 -14.08 20.70
C GLU A 255 31.14 -13.74 19.40
N GLU A 256 32.33 -14.31 19.19
CA GLU A 256 33.04 -14.16 17.91
C GLU A 256 32.24 -14.77 16.76
N TYR A 257 31.58 -15.91 16.97
CA TYR A 257 30.75 -16.55 15.95
C TYR A 257 29.57 -15.67 15.56
N ARG A 258 28.89 -15.10 16.57
CA ARG A 258 27.80 -14.15 16.38
C ARG A 258 28.26 -12.93 15.59
N GLN A 259 29.39 -12.32 15.95
CA GLN A 259 29.94 -11.16 15.24
C GLN A 259 30.27 -11.49 13.78
N LEU A 260 30.85 -12.66 13.53
CA LEU A 260 31.13 -13.13 12.17
C LEU A 260 29.83 -13.33 11.37
N GLN A 261 28.79 -13.90 11.96
CA GLN A 261 27.48 -14.00 11.31
C GLN A 261 26.94 -12.63 10.92
N VAL A 262 26.95 -11.66 11.84
CA VAL A 262 26.51 -10.28 11.55
C VAL A 262 27.33 -9.67 10.41
N GLU A 263 28.65 -9.87 10.40
CA GLU A 263 29.52 -9.34 9.34
C GLU A 263 29.18 -9.93 7.95
N PHE A 264 28.99 -11.25 7.83
CA PHE A 264 28.70 -11.87 6.54
C PHE A 264 27.28 -11.59 6.06
N TRP A 265 26.30 -11.62 6.96
CA TRP A 265 24.91 -11.33 6.61
C TRP A 265 24.70 -9.84 6.28
N SER A 266 25.33 -8.91 6.99
CA SER A 266 25.30 -7.48 6.64
C SER A 266 25.91 -7.19 5.27
N LYS A 267 27.02 -7.86 4.90
CA LYS A 267 27.61 -7.75 3.55
C LYS A 267 26.64 -8.23 2.47
N PHE A 268 25.95 -9.35 2.69
CA PHE A 268 24.96 -9.85 1.75
C PHE A 268 23.75 -8.91 1.66
N TYR A 269 23.25 -8.45 2.81
CA TYR A 269 22.15 -7.48 2.91
C TYR A 269 22.44 -6.19 2.15
N ALA A 270 23.61 -5.58 2.37
CA ALA A 270 24.03 -4.36 1.68
C ALA A 270 24.10 -4.55 0.15
N CYS A 271 24.49 -5.74 -0.32
CA CYS A 271 24.46 -6.08 -1.74
C CYS A 271 23.01 -6.13 -2.28
N CYS A 272 22.09 -6.77 -1.55
CA CYS A 272 20.67 -6.76 -1.89
C CYS A 272 20.09 -5.34 -1.95
N LEU A 273 20.45 -4.48 -1.00
CA LEU A 273 20.01 -3.08 -0.92
C LEU A 273 20.41 -2.29 -2.17
N GLN A 274 21.68 -2.34 -2.56
CA GLN A 274 22.18 -1.68 -3.78
C GLN A 274 21.44 -2.13 -5.05
N TYR A 275 21.12 -3.43 -5.17
CA TYR A 275 20.35 -3.91 -6.31
C TYR A 275 18.88 -3.49 -6.25
N GLN A 276 18.29 -3.45 -5.06
CA GLN A 276 16.93 -3.01 -4.87
C GLN A 276 16.77 -1.52 -5.21
N GLU A 277 17.70 -0.66 -4.79
CA GLU A 277 17.76 0.76 -5.17
C GLU A 277 17.89 0.94 -6.69
N ALA A 278 18.81 0.19 -7.32
CA ALA A 278 18.97 0.27 -8.77
C ALA A 278 17.71 -0.17 -9.53
N LEU A 279 16.95 -1.12 -8.98
CA LEU A 279 15.69 -1.59 -9.55
C LEU A 279 14.50 -0.67 -9.23
N SER A 280 14.56 0.12 -8.16
CA SER A 280 13.50 1.03 -7.73
C SER A 280 13.47 2.35 -8.50
N LEU A 281 14.53 2.65 -9.26
CA LEU A 281 14.61 3.85 -10.11
C LEU A 281 13.36 4.02 -10.99
N PRO A 282 12.67 5.18 -10.91
CA PRO A 282 11.47 5.43 -11.68
C PRO A 282 11.80 5.67 -13.15
N LEU A 283 10.97 5.11 -14.04
CA LEU A 283 11.11 5.23 -15.50
C LEU A 283 9.95 6.01 -16.12
N GLY A 284 8.75 5.93 -15.55
CA GLY A 284 7.58 6.59 -16.11
C GLY A 284 6.35 6.46 -15.24
N LEU A 285 5.32 7.23 -15.59
CA LEU A 285 4.04 7.25 -14.89
C LEU A 285 2.90 7.16 -15.90
N SER A 286 1.91 6.32 -15.61
CA SER A 286 0.72 6.17 -16.46
C SER A 286 -0.53 6.10 -15.60
N ILE A 287 -1.62 6.67 -16.08
CA ILE A 287 -2.94 6.54 -15.45
C ILE A 287 -3.86 5.86 -16.44
N SER A 288 -4.49 4.77 -16.00
CA SER A 288 -5.44 4.01 -16.80
C SER A 288 -6.73 4.83 -16.95
N PRO A 289 -7.15 5.22 -18.17
CA PRO A 289 -8.39 5.97 -18.37
C PRO A 289 -9.64 5.17 -17.99
N GLY A 290 -9.58 3.83 -18.08
CA GLY A 290 -10.72 2.95 -17.80
C GLY A 290 -10.90 2.63 -16.32
N THR A 291 -9.82 2.61 -15.53
CA THR A 291 -9.87 2.25 -14.10
C THR A 291 -9.50 3.40 -13.17
N GLY A 292 -8.95 4.49 -13.67
CA GLY A 292 -8.40 5.59 -12.86
C GLY A 292 -7.14 5.23 -12.09
N MET A 293 -6.66 3.98 -12.17
CA MET A 293 -5.48 3.52 -11.42
C MET A 293 -4.21 4.16 -11.95
N ALA A 294 -3.40 4.71 -11.04
CA ALA A 294 -2.08 5.25 -11.36
C ALA A 294 -1.00 4.16 -11.19
N LEU A 295 -0.18 4.02 -12.22
CA LEU A 295 0.89 3.04 -12.35
C LEU A 295 2.24 3.77 -12.44
N LEU A 296 3.12 3.49 -11.49
CA LEU A 296 4.51 3.90 -11.49
C LEU A 296 5.37 2.78 -12.06
N LEU A 297 6.00 3.02 -13.20
CA LEU A 297 6.94 2.10 -13.82
C LEU A 297 8.33 2.34 -13.23
N LYS A 298 8.93 1.30 -12.64
CA LYS A 298 10.32 1.31 -12.16
C LYS A 298 11.17 0.35 -13.00
N LYS A 299 12.48 0.41 -12.85
CA LYS A 299 13.42 -0.39 -13.65
C LYS A 299 13.24 -1.90 -13.47
N GLY A 300 12.91 -2.36 -12.27
CA GLY A 300 12.77 -3.79 -11.95
C GLY A 300 11.35 -4.28 -11.72
N PHE A 301 10.41 -3.38 -11.46
CA PHE A 301 9.05 -3.73 -11.07
C PHE A 301 8.08 -2.58 -11.34
N VAL A 302 6.80 -2.84 -11.16
CA VAL A 302 5.74 -1.81 -11.23
C VAL A 302 5.15 -1.59 -9.85
N SER A 303 4.69 -0.36 -9.59
CA SER A 303 3.97 -0.02 -8.37
C SER A 303 2.64 0.64 -8.74
N PHE A 304 1.58 0.29 -8.01
CA PHE A 304 0.28 0.93 -8.17
C PHE A 304 0.08 1.93 -7.03
N LEU A 305 -0.46 3.10 -7.35
CA LEU A 305 -0.84 4.09 -6.35
C LEU A 305 -2.31 3.87 -5.99
N LEU A 306 -2.58 3.89 -4.70
CA LEU A 306 -3.91 3.66 -4.14
C LEU A 306 -4.39 4.92 -3.43
N PRO A 307 -5.70 5.22 -3.45
CA PRO A 307 -6.27 6.23 -2.57
C PRO A 307 -5.96 5.91 -1.10
N CYS A 308 -5.57 6.93 -0.33
CA CYS A 308 -5.28 6.80 1.09
C CYS A 308 -6.55 7.08 1.91
N PHE A 309 -6.82 6.29 2.95
CA PHE A 309 -7.89 6.60 3.91
C PHE A 309 -7.53 7.86 4.70
N ALA A 310 -8.55 8.56 5.22
CA ALA A 310 -8.33 9.78 6.00
C ALA A 310 -7.40 9.56 7.20
N VAL A 311 -7.61 8.49 7.98
CA VAL A 311 -6.77 8.17 9.15
C VAL A 311 -5.33 7.83 8.75
N ASP A 312 -5.13 7.09 7.65
CA ASP A 312 -3.82 6.71 7.15
C ASP A 312 -3.09 7.94 6.59
N HIS A 313 -3.79 8.83 5.86
CA HIS A 313 -3.24 10.09 5.37
C HIS A 313 -2.84 11.01 6.52
N LEU A 314 -3.71 11.18 7.51
CA LEU A 314 -3.41 11.95 8.70
C LEU A 314 -2.23 11.36 9.44
N TYR A 315 -2.03 10.05 9.50
CA TYR A 315 -0.86 9.51 10.20
C TYR A 315 0.44 9.69 9.41
N LEU A 316 0.42 9.46 8.09
CA LEU A 316 1.62 9.44 7.23
C LEU A 316 2.06 10.82 6.71
N SER A 317 1.19 11.83 6.70
CA SER A 317 1.52 13.19 6.24
C SER A 317 2.60 13.88 7.09
N TYR A 318 3.26 14.89 6.53
CA TYR A 318 4.05 15.83 7.33
C TYR A 318 3.22 17.09 7.64
N ASP A 319 3.55 17.78 8.73
CA ASP A 319 2.80 18.97 9.19
C ASP A 319 2.73 20.07 8.12
N GLU A 320 3.75 20.21 7.27
CA GLU A 320 3.77 21.19 6.17
C GLU A 320 2.69 20.92 5.10
N TYR A 321 2.21 19.68 4.98
CA TYR A 321 1.21 19.26 3.99
C TYR A 321 -0.20 19.10 4.58
N LEU A 322 -0.39 19.35 5.89
CA LEU A 322 -1.68 19.27 6.57
C LEU A 322 -2.37 20.63 6.70
N SER A 323 -2.09 21.54 5.77
CA SER A 323 -2.37 22.97 5.97
C SER A 323 -3.85 23.37 5.91
N SER A 324 -4.76 22.49 5.47
CA SER A 324 -6.19 22.80 5.43
C SER A 324 -7.10 21.62 5.85
N GLU A 325 -8.09 21.90 6.70
CA GLU A 325 -9.17 20.95 7.06
C GLU A 325 -10.05 20.55 5.87
N GLU A 326 -10.04 21.35 4.81
CA GLU A 326 -10.82 21.11 3.59
C GLU A 326 -10.31 19.90 2.79
N GLU A 327 -9.04 19.50 2.98
CA GLU A 327 -8.39 18.43 2.21
C GLU A 327 -8.71 17.01 2.74
N THR A 328 -8.96 16.86 4.05
CA THR A 328 -9.34 15.57 4.66
C THR A 328 -10.45 15.72 5.70
N PRO A 329 -11.73 15.76 5.28
CA PRO A 329 -12.84 15.86 6.20
C PRO A 329 -13.00 14.53 6.98
N ILE A 330 -12.40 14.45 8.16
CA ILE A 330 -12.55 13.30 9.08
C ILE A 330 -13.72 13.50 10.05
N ALA A 331 -14.13 14.74 10.27
CA ALA A 331 -15.24 15.13 11.12
C ALA A 331 -16.10 16.20 10.44
N GLU A 332 -17.42 16.14 10.64
CA GLU A 332 -18.35 17.17 10.15
C GLU A 332 -18.16 18.51 10.90
N ASP A 333 -17.78 18.44 12.18
CA ASP A 333 -17.49 19.61 13.00
C ASP A 333 -16.01 20.02 12.87
N PRO A 334 -15.70 21.24 12.39
CA PRO A 334 -14.33 21.72 12.25
C PRO A 334 -13.59 21.81 13.59
N GLU A 335 -14.29 22.06 14.71
CA GLU A 335 -13.63 22.09 16.02
C GLU A 335 -13.13 20.69 16.42
N LEU A 336 -13.95 19.66 16.16
CA LEU A 336 -13.56 18.28 16.37
C LEU A 336 -12.46 17.84 15.38
N GLY A 337 -12.48 18.32 14.14
CA GLY A 337 -11.42 18.09 13.17
C GLY A 337 -10.05 18.60 13.65
N LYS A 338 -10.00 19.78 14.29
CA LYS A 338 -8.77 20.32 14.91
C LYS A 338 -8.27 19.45 16.05
N ASP A 339 -9.16 19.01 16.92
CA ASP A 339 -8.82 18.12 18.04
C ASP A 339 -8.23 16.81 17.52
N VAL A 340 -8.81 16.23 16.46
CA VAL A 340 -8.29 15.03 15.79
C VAL A 340 -6.89 15.26 15.23
N LEU A 341 -6.66 16.39 14.54
CA LEU A 341 -5.36 16.72 13.98
C LEU A 341 -4.28 16.85 15.07
N GLN A 342 -4.60 17.52 16.18
CA GLN A 342 -3.70 17.65 17.33
C GLN A 342 -3.38 16.30 17.98
N LEU A 343 -4.37 15.42 18.13
CA LEU A 343 -4.13 14.07 18.62
C LEU A 343 -3.20 13.28 17.69
N VAL A 344 -3.43 13.34 16.38
CA VAL A 344 -2.57 12.66 15.40
C VAL A 344 -1.13 13.18 15.45
N GLN A 345 -0.92 14.48 15.66
CA GLN A 345 0.42 15.02 15.89
C GLN A 345 1.07 14.43 17.15
N CYS A 346 0.31 14.22 18.22
CA CYS A 346 0.81 13.52 19.42
C CYS A 346 1.15 12.06 19.12
N LEU A 347 0.35 11.36 18.30
CA LEU A 347 0.64 9.97 17.88
C LEU A 347 1.96 9.87 17.13
N ARG A 348 2.24 10.82 16.23
CA ARG A 348 3.51 10.84 15.48
C ARG A 348 4.72 11.05 16.40
N LEU A 349 4.62 11.97 17.36
CA LEU A 349 5.68 12.16 18.37
C LEU A 349 5.94 10.89 19.19
N ILE A 350 4.88 10.14 19.53
CA ILE A 350 5.03 8.84 20.18
C ILE A 350 5.72 7.84 19.23
N SER A 351 5.31 7.79 17.97
CA SER A 351 5.90 6.89 16.98
C SER A 351 7.41 7.11 16.85
N ASP A 352 7.84 8.36 16.78
CA ASP A 352 9.25 8.75 16.69
C ASP A 352 10.03 8.46 17.98
N ALA A 353 9.39 8.54 19.15
CA ALA A 353 10.01 8.26 20.44
C ALA A 353 10.14 6.75 20.76
N VAL A 354 9.30 5.90 20.17
CA VAL A 354 9.34 4.45 20.38
C VAL A 354 10.54 3.85 19.64
N SER A 355 11.55 3.44 20.41
CA SER A 355 12.72 2.75 19.86
C SER A 355 12.38 1.38 19.23
N VAL A 356 13.25 0.90 18.34
CA VAL A 356 13.13 -0.42 17.71
C VAL A 356 13.06 -1.55 18.74
N GLU A 357 13.80 -1.43 19.85
CA GLU A 357 13.81 -2.39 20.96
C GLU A 357 12.45 -2.43 21.69
N MET A 358 11.88 -1.25 21.98
CA MET A 358 10.54 -1.14 22.59
C MET A 358 9.46 -1.71 21.66
N ALA A 359 9.54 -1.42 20.36
CA ALA A 359 8.61 -1.95 19.38
C ALA A 359 8.69 -3.47 19.28
N TYR A 360 9.91 -4.03 19.26
CA TYR A 360 10.15 -5.47 19.22
C TYR A 360 9.58 -6.19 20.45
N GLU A 361 9.83 -5.68 21.66
CA GLU A 361 9.29 -6.29 22.89
C GLU A 361 7.76 -6.27 22.93
N MET A 362 7.15 -5.19 22.45
CA MET A 362 5.70 -5.11 22.34
C MET A 362 5.14 -6.08 21.30
N GLU A 363 5.76 -6.18 20.13
CA GLU A 363 5.37 -7.14 19.08
C GLU A 363 5.48 -8.58 19.60
N LYS A 364 6.59 -8.92 20.26
CA LYS A 364 6.78 -10.22 20.91
C LYS A 364 5.72 -10.49 21.97
N ALA A 365 5.31 -9.49 22.76
CA ALA A 365 4.23 -9.66 23.73
C ALA A 365 2.90 -10.02 23.03
N LEU A 366 2.59 -9.40 21.89
CA LEU A 366 1.40 -9.70 21.10
C LEU A 366 1.46 -11.09 20.46
N GLU A 367 2.62 -11.52 19.95
CA GLU A 367 2.84 -12.89 19.44
C GLU A 367 2.59 -13.95 20.52
N HIS A 368 2.98 -13.67 21.76
CA HIS A 368 2.72 -14.55 22.91
C HIS A 368 1.31 -14.38 23.50
N LEU A 369 0.39 -13.71 22.78
CA LEU A 369 -0.99 -13.46 23.19
C LEU A 369 -1.11 -12.77 24.56
N GLN A 370 -0.14 -11.94 24.90
CA GLN A 370 -0.20 -11.10 26.10
C GLN A 370 -1.14 -9.91 25.88
N SER A 371 -1.58 -9.31 26.97
CA SER A 371 -2.48 -8.15 26.91
C SER A 371 -1.80 -6.95 26.22
N PRO A 372 -2.35 -6.44 25.10
CA PRO A 372 -1.80 -5.26 24.41
C PRO A 372 -1.70 -4.04 25.33
N GLU A 373 -2.68 -3.90 26.23
CA GLU A 373 -2.71 -2.85 27.25
C GLU A 373 -1.51 -2.90 28.20
N ARG A 374 -1.11 -4.11 28.63
CA ARG A 374 0.05 -4.29 29.51
C ARG A 374 1.36 -4.03 28.76
N ALA A 375 1.45 -4.47 27.51
CA ALA A 375 2.61 -4.21 26.68
C ALA A 375 2.80 -2.71 26.44
N ALA A 376 1.71 -1.98 26.16
CA ALA A 376 1.73 -0.53 26.04
C ALA A 376 2.15 0.18 27.34
N ASP A 377 1.73 -0.33 28.52
CA ASP A 377 2.17 0.19 29.82
C ASP A 377 3.70 0.05 30.00
N LEU A 378 4.29 -1.07 29.58
CA LEU A 378 5.74 -1.28 29.64
C LEU A 378 6.51 -0.34 28.71
N VAL A 379 6.02 -0.16 27.47
CA VAL A 379 6.60 0.82 26.53
C VAL A 379 6.53 2.22 27.10
N LEU A 380 5.37 2.62 27.66
CA LEU A 380 5.20 3.92 28.28
C LEU A 380 6.14 4.13 29.47
N GLU A 381 6.33 3.12 30.32
CA GLU A 381 7.32 3.20 31.42
C GLU A 381 8.74 3.39 30.90
N SER A 382 9.09 2.72 29.80
CA SER A 382 10.39 2.89 29.14
C SER A 382 10.54 4.30 28.56
N LEU A 383 9.52 4.84 27.88
CA LEU A 383 9.52 6.21 27.37
C LEU A 383 9.70 7.25 28.50
N LEU A 384 8.94 7.11 29.59
CA LEU A 384 9.03 8.02 30.74
C LEU A 384 10.39 7.97 31.46
N SER A 385 11.06 6.81 31.44
CA SER A 385 12.38 6.65 32.06
C SER A 385 13.54 7.13 31.17
N ASN A 386 13.34 7.14 29.85
CA ASN A 386 14.35 7.49 28.85
C ASN A 386 14.08 8.84 28.15
N ASP A 387 13.20 9.70 28.68
CA ASP A 387 12.81 10.97 28.07
C ASP A 387 13.94 12.02 28.15
N SER A 388 14.92 11.88 27.26
CA SER A 388 16.09 12.76 27.19
C SER A 388 15.84 14.04 26.38
N GLU A 389 14.82 14.04 25.52
CA GLU A 389 14.51 15.13 24.58
C GLU A 389 13.27 15.96 24.99
N ASN A 390 12.70 15.70 26.18
CA ASN A 390 11.45 16.30 26.67
C ASN A 390 10.25 16.09 25.73
N VAL A 391 10.25 14.99 24.96
CA VAL A 391 9.16 14.65 24.02
C VAL A 391 7.86 14.46 24.78
N MET A 392 7.94 13.94 26.01
CA MET A 392 6.75 13.75 26.84
C MET A 392 6.14 15.08 27.31
N GLU A 393 6.97 16.12 27.50
CA GLU A 393 6.50 17.48 27.80
C GLU A 393 5.82 18.09 26.57
N ASP A 394 6.39 17.92 25.38
CA ASP A 394 5.80 18.39 24.12
C ASP A 394 4.45 17.74 23.83
N ILE A 395 4.33 16.43 24.05
CA ILE A 395 3.06 15.70 23.94
C ILE A 395 2.04 16.24 24.96
N GLN A 396 2.46 16.46 26.20
CA GLN A 396 1.58 17.02 27.23
C GLN A 396 1.09 18.43 26.87
N ASN A 397 1.95 19.27 26.32
CA ASN A 397 1.60 20.62 25.88
C ASN A 397 0.58 20.58 24.74
N LYS A 398 0.81 19.75 23.71
CA LYS A 398 -0.14 19.58 22.60
C LYS A 398 -1.49 19.00 23.05
N LEU A 399 -1.47 18.04 23.99
CA LEU A 399 -2.71 17.47 24.53
C LEU A 399 -3.54 18.51 25.30
N GLN A 400 -2.93 19.54 25.90
CA GLN A 400 -3.67 20.59 26.62
C GLN A 400 -4.49 21.48 25.67
N ASP A 401 -4.08 21.56 24.41
CA ASP A 401 -4.80 22.31 23.37
C ASP A 401 -6.00 21.55 22.81
N VAL A 402 -6.14 20.25 23.11
CA VAL A 402 -7.26 19.40 22.66
C VAL A 402 -8.48 19.63 23.56
N ARG A 403 -9.59 20.10 22.99
CA ARG A 403 -10.80 20.43 23.75
C ARG A 403 -11.57 19.20 24.20
N ASN A 404 -11.75 18.23 23.31
CA ASN A 404 -12.49 17.00 23.57
C ASN A 404 -11.72 15.76 23.07
N PRO A 405 -10.68 15.33 23.82
CA PRO A 405 -9.83 14.22 23.42
C PRO A 405 -10.61 12.90 23.29
N ALA A 406 -11.61 12.66 24.15
CA ALA A 406 -12.42 11.44 24.10
C ALA A 406 -13.25 11.33 22.81
N ALA A 407 -13.88 12.43 22.38
CA ALA A 407 -14.63 12.45 21.13
C ALA A 407 -13.71 12.31 19.91
N ALA A 408 -12.56 12.99 19.91
CA ALA A 408 -11.58 12.88 18.84
C ALA A 408 -11.00 11.45 18.73
N MET A 409 -10.69 10.79 19.86
CA MET A 409 -10.31 9.38 19.89
C MET A 409 -11.42 8.46 19.38
N THR A 410 -12.69 8.77 19.65
CA THR A 410 -13.82 8.00 19.13
C THR A 410 -13.92 8.10 17.60
N VAL A 411 -13.68 9.29 17.04
CA VAL A 411 -13.62 9.48 15.59
C VAL A 411 -12.48 8.65 14.99
N LEU A 412 -11.26 8.74 15.56
CA LEU A 412 -10.13 7.94 15.09
C LEU A 412 -10.41 6.44 15.13
N LEU A 413 -10.97 5.95 16.25
CA LEU A 413 -11.32 4.54 16.38
C LEU A 413 -12.41 4.10 15.41
N ARG A 414 -13.39 4.97 15.10
CA ARG A 414 -14.40 4.69 14.08
C ARG A 414 -13.79 4.58 12.69
N GLU A 415 -12.85 5.45 12.33
CA GLU A 415 -12.17 5.37 11.02
C GLU A 415 -11.22 4.16 10.89
N LEU A 416 -10.70 3.67 12.02
CA LEU A 416 -9.90 2.44 12.08
C LEU A 416 -10.78 1.18 12.10
N ASP A 417 -12.05 1.30 12.46
CA ASP A 417 -12.99 0.18 12.55
C ASP A 417 -13.61 -0.06 11.17
N LEU A 418 -13.32 -1.22 10.59
CA LEU A 418 -13.80 -1.56 9.25
C LEU A 418 -15.28 -2.01 9.25
N GLU A 419 -15.86 -2.33 10.41
CA GLU A 419 -17.22 -2.90 10.50
C GLU A 419 -18.36 -1.88 10.31
N THR A 420 -18.11 -0.57 10.45
CA THR A 420 -19.16 0.41 10.77
C THR A 420 -20.05 0.94 9.62
N ASP A 421 -19.92 0.48 8.37
CA ASP A 421 -20.72 0.99 7.21
C ASP A 421 -21.72 -0.03 6.60
N SER A 422 -22.10 -1.08 7.33
CA SER A 422 -23.00 -2.13 6.80
C SER A 422 -24.42 -1.64 6.42
N GLU A 423 -24.92 -0.54 7.00
CA GLU A 423 -26.27 -0.02 6.67
C GLU A 423 -26.38 0.59 5.26
N SER A 424 -25.27 1.09 4.70
CA SER A 424 -25.25 1.64 3.34
C SER A 424 -25.40 0.57 2.25
N LEU A 425 -25.15 -0.70 2.58
CA LEU A 425 -25.16 -1.82 1.64
C LEU A 425 -26.50 -2.58 1.64
N ILE A 426 -27.18 -2.67 2.79
CA ILE A 426 -28.44 -3.42 2.93
C ILE A 426 -29.61 -2.71 2.22
N SER A 427 -29.56 -1.38 2.09
CA SER A 427 -30.60 -0.60 1.39
C SER A 427 -30.55 -0.73 -0.14
N VAL A 428 -29.50 -1.34 -0.72
CA VAL A 428 -29.35 -1.50 -2.18
C VAL A 428 -29.62 -2.94 -2.66
N SER A 429 -29.90 -3.87 -1.74
CA SER A 429 -30.25 -5.27 -2.04
C SER A 429 -31.75 -5.54 -2.25
N GLN A 430 -32.63 -4.54 -2.16
CA GLN A 430 -34.08 -4.77 -2.26
C GLN A 430 -34.64 -4.86 -3.69
N ASP A 431 -33.85 -4.64 -4.75
CA ASP A 431 -34.35 -4.62 -6.14
C ASP A 431 -34.11 -5.90 -6.96
N THR A 432 -33.91 -7.05 -6.32
CA THR A 432 -33.97 -8.37 -6.99
C THR A 432 -34.89 -9.34 -6.27
N GLN A 433 -36.20 -9.14 -6.42
CA GLN A 433 -37.17 -10.22 -6.17
C GLN A 433 -37.14 -11.20 -7.35
N GLY A 434 -36.59 -12.39 -7.13
CA GLY A 434 -36.86 -13.54 -7.98
C GLY A 434 -35.73 -14.54 -8.13
N SER A 435 -35.40 -15.31 -7.07
CA SER A 435 -34.76 -16.63 -7.22
C SER A 435 -34.67 -17.39 -5.88
N GLU A 436 -35.80 -17.74 -5.26
CA GLU A 436 -35.80 -18.72 -4.16
C GLU A 436 -35.64 -20.19 -4.65
N SER A 437 -35.61 -20.44 -5.96
CA SER A 437 -35.56 -21.80 -6.52
C SER A 437 -34.17 -22.27 -6.99
N VAL A 438 -33.09 -21.55 -6.66
CA VAL A 438 -31.72 -21.90 -7.07
C VAL A 438 -30.92 -22.53 -5.91
N PHE A 439 -31.32 -22.29 -4.66
CA PHE A 439 -30.64 -22.79 -3.45
C PHE A 439 -30.67 -24.32 -3.32
N ASP A 440 -31.76 -24.99 -3.73
CA ASP A 440 -31.88 -26.44 -3.58
C ASP A 440 -31.09 -27.25 -4.63
N ALA A 441 -30.55 -26.62 -5.67
CA ALA A 441 -29.96 -27.32 -6.81
C ALA A 441 -28.42 -27.49 -6.75
N LEU A 442 -27.72 -26.91 -5.77
CA LEU A 442 -26.25 -26.88 -5.74
C LEU A 442 -25.60 -27.72 -4.60
N CYS A 443 -26.39 -28.38 -3.75
CA CYS A 443 -25.87 -29.20 -2.63
C CYS A 443 -25.43 -30.63 -2.99
N LEU A 444 -25.22 -30.98 -4.27
CA LEU A 444 -24.88 -32.34 -4.69
C LEU A 444 -23.68 -32.40 -5.66
N ALA A 445 -22.50 -31.96 -5.20
CA ALA A 445 -21.20 -32.50 -5.63
C ALA A 445 -20.05 -31.77 -4.90
N GLY A 446 -19.36 -32.46 -3.99
CA GLY A 446 -18.11 -31.96 -3.39
C GLY A 446 -17.69 -32.81 -2.19
N SER A 447 -16.48 -33.36 -2.23
CA SER A 447 -15.96 -34.40 -1.33
C SER A 447 -15.86 -33.99 0.14
N GLU A 448 -16.39 -34.82 1.04
CA GLU A 448 -16.33 -34.68 2.51
C GLU A 448 -14.91 -34.49 3.07
N SER A 449 -13.86 -34.94 2.37
CA SER A 449 -12.46 -34.85 2.82
C SER A 449 -11.84 -33.44 2.79
N VAL A 450 -12.46 -32.47 2.08
CA VAL A 450 -11.96 -31.08 1.96
C VAL A 450 -12.50 -30.19 3.09
N PHE A 451 -13.68 -30.54 3.63
CA PHE A 451 -14.30 -29.83 4.75
C PHE A 451 -13.50 -29.97 6.06
N ASP A 452 -12.87 -31.14 6.26
CA ASP A 452 -12.16 -31.44 7.50
C ASP A 452 -10.80 -30.74 7.64
N ALA A 453 -10.13 -30.44 6.52
CA ALA A 453 -8.87 -29.68 6.50
C ALA A 453 -9.08 -28.19 6.82
N LEU A 454 -10.18 -27.60 6.32
CA LEU A 454 -10.60 -26.24 6.67
C LEU A 454 -11.04 -26.12 8.15
N LEU A 455 -11.58 -27.20 8.74
CA LEU A 455 -12.04 -27.23 10.13
C LEU A 455 -10.89 -27.17 11.15
N CYS A 456 -9.72 -27.72 10.80
CA CYS A 456 -8.57 -27.82 11.69
C CYS A 456 -7.90 -26.47 11.95
N ASP A 457 -7.71 -25.66 10.90
CA ASP A 457 -7.22 -24.28 11.03
C ASP A 457 -8.32 -23.31 11.51
N TRP A 458 -9.59 -23.66 11.29
CA TRP A 458 -10.74 -22.93 11.82
C TRP A 458 -10.83 -22.99 13.34
N GLN A 459 -10.47 -24.09 14.01
CA GLN A 459 -10.46 -24.13 15.48
C GLN A 459 -9.42 -23.15 16.07
N VAL A 460 -8.29 -22.94 15.38
CA VAL A 460 -7.27 -21.93 15.76
C VAL A 460 -7.79 -20.51 15.54
N LEU A 461 -8.39 -20.24 14.37
CA LEU A 461 -9.04 -18.96 14.07
C LEU A 461 -10.22 -18.65 15.00
N LYS A 462 -11.01 -19.67 15.37
CA LYS A 462 -12.15 -19.55 16.30
C LYS A 462 -11.67 -19.24 17.71
N VAL A 463 -10.57 -19.82 18.18
CA VAL A 463 -9.96 -19.46 19.48
C VAL A 463 -9.44 -18.01 19.48
N CYS A 464 -8.90 -17.51 18.36
CA CYS A 464 -8.47 -16.12 18.22
C CYS A 464 -9.62 -15.12 18.05
N LEU A 465 -10.72 -15.53 17.39
CA LEU A 465 -11.89 -14.68 17.07
C LEU A 465 -13.02 -14.74 18.11
N MET A 466 -12.92 -15.55 19.16
CA MET A 466 -13.94 -15.61 20.22
C MET A 466 -14.23 -14.28 20.97
N PRO A 467 -13.40 -13.21 20.91
CA PRO A 467 -13.82 -11.87 21.36
C PRO A 467 -14.63 -11.08 20.33
N CYS A 468 -14.56 -11.44 19.04
CA CYS A 468 -15.23 -10.74 17.93
C CYS A 468 -16.55 -11.46 17.60
N SER A 469 -17.69 -10.82 17.87
CA SER A 469 -18.99 -11.33 17.44
C SER A 469 -19.17 -11.18 15.93
N VAL A 470 -18.48 -12.02 15.14
CA VAL A 470 -18.60 -12.05 13.69
C VAL A 470 -19.94 -12.72 13.32
N THR A 471 -20.97 -11.92 13.09
CA THR A 471 -22.32 -12.37 12.68
C THR A 471 -22.45 -12.60 11.17
N GLY A 472 -21.34 -12.57 10.42
CA GLY A 472 -21.32 -12.68 8.95
C GLY A 472 -20.94 -14.05 8.37
N SER A 473 -20.85 -15.12 9.18
CA SER A 473 -20.26 -16.40 8.74
C SER A 473 -21.07 -17.19 7.71
N GLU A 474 -22.39 -16.99 7.61
CA GLU A 474 -23.24 -17.73 6.66
C GLU A 474 -23.12 -17.20 5.21
N SER A 475 -22.85 -15.90 5.02
CA SER A 475 -22.79 -15.28 3.68
C SER A 475 -21.53 -15.65 2.88
N VAL A 476 -20.44 -16.01 3.57
CA VAL A 476 -19.17 -16.44 2.96
C VAL A 476 -19.32 -17.77 2.24
N PHE A 477 -20.04 -18.71 2.87
CA PHE A 477 -20.34 -20.01 2.28
C PHE A 477 -21.25 -19.86 1.05
N ASP A 478 -22.27 -19.00 1.12
CA ASP A 478 -23.16 -18.72 -0.01
C ASP A 478 -22.41 -18.06 -1.20
N ALA A 479 -21.47 -17.16 -0.94
CA ALA A 479 -20.65 -16.50 -1.97
C ALA A 479 -19.66 -17.46 -2.66
N LEU A 480 -19.05 -18.39 -1.91
CA LEU A 480 -18.17 -19.43 -2.45
C LEU A 480 -18.95 -20.49 -3.25
N CYS A 481 -20.16 -20.85 -2.81
CA CYS A 481 -21.08 -21.72 -3.54
C CYS A 481 -21.57 -21.09 -4.86
N LEU A 482 -21.74 -19.76 -4.93
CA LEU A 482 -22.13 -19.03 -6.13
C LEU A 482 -21.06 -19.00 -7.25
N ALA A 483 -19.78 -19.28 -6.94
CA ALA A 483 -18.67 -19.19 -7.89
C ALA A 483 -18.48 -20.42 -8.81
N GLY A 484 -19.22 -21.52 -8.58
CA GLY A 484 -19.72 -22.47 -9.58
C GLY A 484 -18.81 -23.03 -10.69
N SER A 485 -17.48 -22.97 -10.60
CA SER A 485 -16.60 -23.65 -11.56
C SER A 485 -15.51 -24.45 -10.85
N GLU A 486 -15.37 -25.73 -11.20
CA GLU A 486 -14.29 -26.63 -10.73
C GLU A 486 -12.91 -25.99 -10.93
N SER A 487 -12.72 -25.18 -11.98
CA SER A 487 -11.47 -24.45 -12.24
C SER A 487 -11.13 -23.35 -11.24
N VAL A 488 -12.13 -22.68 -10.66
CA VAL A 488 -11.92 -21.65 -9.63
C VAL A 488 -11.66 -22.32 -8.28
N PHE A 489 -12.33 -23.45 -8.01
CA PHE A 489 -12.05 -24.27 -6.82
C PHE A 489 -10.65 -24.89 -6.86
N ASP A 490 -10.20 -25.44 -8.00
CA ASP A 490 -8.84 -25.94 -8.15
C ASP A 490 -7.79 -24.82 -8.01
N ALA A 491 -8.10 -23.60 -8.45
CA ALA A 491 -7.23 -22.43 -8.26
C ALA A 491 -7.21 -21.93 -6.79
N LEU A 492 -8.35 -21.97 -6.10
CA LEU A 492 -8.50 -21.66 -4.67
C LEU A 492 -7.82 -22.71 -3.77
N LEU A 493 -7.90 -23.99 -4.13
CA LEU A 493 -7.24 -25.10 -3.43
C LEU A 493 -5.73 -25.11 -3.63
N CYS A 494 -5.25 -24.68 -4.80
CA CYS A 494 -3.81 -24.63 -5.09
C CYS A 494 -3.13 -23.39 -4.51
N ASP A 495 -3.87 -22.35 -4.09
CA ASP A 495 -3.30 -21.07 -3.71
C ASP A 495 -3.92 -20.54 -2.40
N TRP A 496 -3.28 -20.88 -1.28
CA TRP A 496 -3.62 -20.39 0.08
C TRP A 496 -3.66 -18.85 0.17
N GLN A 497 -3.03 -18.13 -0.77
CA GLN A 497 -3.19 -16.69 -0.89
C GLN A 497 -4.63 -16.29 -1.19
N VAL A 498 -5.37 -17.08 -1.96
CA VAL A 498 -6.77 -16.78 -2.30
C VAL A 498 -7.67 -17.01 -1.09
N LEU A 499 -7.40 -18.02 -0.25
CA LEU A 499 -8.11 -18.21 1.03
C LEU A 499 -7.80 -17.08 2.04
N LYS A 500 -6.53 -16.64 2.13
CA LYS A 500 -6.15 -15.43 2.88
C LYS A 500 -6.91 -14.22 2.37
N VAL A 501 -6.99 -14.04 1.06
CA VAL A 501 -7.73 -12.95 0.42
C VAL A 501 -9.22 -13.07 0.70
N CYS A 502 -9.82 -14.25 0.67
CA CYS A 502 -11.21 -14.45 1.05
C CYS A 502 -11.47 -14.11 2.53
N LEU A 503 -10.59 -14.50 3.45
CA LEU A 503 -10.67 -14.13 4.87
C LEU A 503 -10.44 -12.62 5.09
N MET A 504 -9.52 -12.00 4.33
CA MET A 504 -9.25 -10.56 4.34
C MET A 504 -10.35 -9.73 3.64
N LEU A 505 -11.08 -10.30 2.68
CA LEU A 505 -12.15 -9.66 1.87
C LEU A 505 -13.57 -9.94 2.39
N CYS A 506 -13.73 -10.72 3.48
CA CYS A 506 -15.00 -10.78 4.21
C CYS A 506 -15.44 -9.41 4.75
N ASP A 507 -14.55 -8.42 4.68
CA ASP A 507 -14.83 -7.03 4.98
C ASP A 507 -15.12 -6.22 3.71
N ALA A 508 -16.36 -5.77 3.55
CA ALA A 508 -16.84 -5.06 2.36
C ALA A 508 -16.05 -3.75 2.05
N GLN A 509 -15.34 -3.21 3.04
CA GLN A 509 -14.47 -2.03 2.90
C GLN A 509 -13.15 -2.32 2.16
N VAL A 510 -12.60 -3.54 2.21
CA VAL A 510 -11.35 -3.86 1.50
C VAL A 510 -11.57 -3.88 -0.03
N LEU A 511 -12.77 -4.25 -0.47
CA LEU A 511 -13.23 -4.01 -1.84
C LEU A 511 -13.33 -2.52 -2.15
N LYS A 512 -13.75 -1.66 -1.21
CA LYS A 512 -13.78 -0.20 -1.37
C LYS A 512 -12.39 0.36 -1.66
N VAL A 513 -11.33 -0.14 -1.00
CA VAL A 513 -9.91 0.24 -1.27
C VAL A 513 -9.50 0.01 -2.72
N CYS A 514 -9.93 -1.11 -3.30
CA CYS A 514 -9.51 -1.53 -4.64
C CYS A 514 -10.42 -0.97 -5.74
N LEU A 515 -11.62 -0.49 -5.38
CA LEU A 515 -12.65 -0.01 -6.30
C LEU A 515 -12.86 1.49 -6.28
N MET A 516 -12.28 2.20 -5.31
CA MET A 516 -12.20 3.64 -5.34
C MET A 516 -11.24 4.04 -6.48
N PRO A 517 -11.73 4.70 -7.55
CA PRO A 517 -10.83 5.27 -8.55
C PRO A 517 -9.95 6.32 -7.88
N CYS A 518 -8.76 6.59 -8.41
CA CYS A 518 -8.07 7.86 -8.16
C CYS A 518 -8.84 9.01 -8.84
N SER A 519 -10.09 9.26 -8.44
CA SER A 519 -10.87 10.40 -8.87
C SER A 519 -11.04 11.33 -7.68
N VAL A 520 -10.31 12.45 -7.70
CA VAL A 520 -10.41 13.56 -6.72
C VAL A 520 -11.75 14.28 -6.84
N THR A 521 -12.48 14.09 -7.94
CA THR A 521 -13.88 14.45 -8.02
C THR A 521 -14.67 13.43 -7.20
N GLY A 522 -15.27 13.83 -6.08
CA GLY A 522 -16.12 13.01 -5.20
C GLY A 522 -17.39 12.42 -5.86
N GLN A 523 -17.33 12.04 -7.12
CA GLN A 523 -18.29 11.16 -7.78
C GLN A 523 -17.71 9.74 -7.82
N PRO A 524 -18.33 8.78 -7.14
CA PRO A 524 -17.98 7.38 -7.31
C PRO A 524 -18.26 7.01 -8.75
N LEU A 525 -17.23 6.69 -9.54
CA LEU A 525 -17.44 5.84 -10.71
C LEU A 525 -18.03 4.55 -10.16
N GLY A 526 -19.34 4.34 -10.39
CA GLY A 526 -20.09 3.16 -9.96
C GLY A 526 -19.66 1.88 -10.67
N VAL A 527 -18.37 1.62 -10.77
CA VAL A 527 -17.82 0.38 -11.29
C VAL A 527 -17.79 -0.62 -10.14
N ARG A 528 -18.93 -1.29 -9.95
CA ARG A 528 -19.01 -2.51 -9.14
C ARG A 528 -18.18 -3.58 -9.85
N ILE A 529 -16.99 -3.90 -9.34
CA ILE A 529 -16.27 -5.11 -9.77
C ILE A 529 -16.86 -6.27 -8.97
N SER A 530 -17.37 -7.28 -9.67
CA SER A 530 -17.83 -8.51 -9.02
C SER A 530 -16.62 -9.28 -8.47
N LEU A 531 -16.79 -10.02 -7.38
CA LEU A 531 -15.74 -10.90 -6.84
C LEU A 531 -15.17 -11.83 -7.93
N SER A 532 -16.01 -12.32 -8.84
CA SER A 532 -15.60 -13.12 -9.99
C SER A 532 -14.64 -12.41 -10.97
N GLN A 533 -14.74 -11.08 -11.10
CA GLN A 533 -13.80 -10.28 -11.89
C GLN A 533 -12.50 -10.00 -11.13
N LEU A 534 -12.58 -9.81 -9.81
CA LEU A 534 -11.40 -9.60 -8.95
C LEU A 534 -10.51 -10.86 -8.89
N TYR A 535 -11.13 -12.03 -8.67
CA TYR A 535 -10.43 -13.32 -8.65
C TYR A 535 -10.08 -13.85 -10.06
N GLY A 536 -10.59 -13.23 -11.12
CA GLY A 536 -10.28 -13.58 -12.49
C GLY A 536 -8.86 -13.20 -12.94
N SER A 537 -8.11 -12.42 -12.14
CA SER A 537 -6.75 -11.97 -12.46
C SER A 537 -5.82 -12.13 -11.27
N SER A 538 -4.75 -12.92 -11.44
CA SER A 538 -3.69 -13.09 -10.44
C SER A 538 -2.99 -11.77 -10.07
N SER A 539 -2.89 -10.83 -11.02
CA SER A 539 -2.34 -9.50 -10.75
C SER A 539 -3.26 -8.67 -9.86
N ALA A 540 -4.58 -8.76 -10.05
CA ALA A 540 -5.54 -8.05 -9.21
C ALA A 540 -5.51 -8.57 -7.76
N VAL A 541 -5.49 -9.90 -7.60
CA VAL A 541 -5.34 -10.55 -6.29
C VAL A 541 -4.04 -10.11 -5.60
N SER A 542 -2.92 -10.10 -6.33
CA SER A 542 -1.63 -9.66 -5.77
C SER A 542 -1.65 -8.19 -5.32
N ILE A 543 -2.26 -7.28 -6.09
CA ILE A 543 -2.40 -5.87 -5.72
C ILE A 543 -3.23 -5.73 -4.44
N VAL A 544 -4.34 -6.46 -4.33
CA VAL A 544 -5.20 -6.43 -3.14
C VAL A 544 -4.44 -6.95 -1.91
N CYS A 545 -3.73 -8.08 -2.03
CA CYS A 545 -2.89 -8.60 -0.94
C CYS A 545 -1.88 -7.57 -0.44
N GLN A 546 -1.20 -6.91 -1.38
CA GLN A 546 -0.19 -5.91 -1.04
C GLN A 546 -0.81 -4.65 -0.42
N ALA A 547 -1.99 -4.22 -0.90
CA ALA A 547 -2.73 -3.11 -0.33
C ALA A 547 -3.13 -3.39 1.14
N VAL A 548 -3.68 -4.59 1.41
CA VAL A 548 -4.04 -5.00 2.77
C VAL A 548 -2.80 -5.11 3.65
N CYS A 549 -1.70 -5.67 3.14
CA CYS A 549 -0.43 -5.72 3.86
C CYS A 549 0.05 -4.30 4.25
N HIS A 550 0.05 -3.35 3.32
CA HIS A 550 0.47 -1.97 3.59
C HIS A 550 -0.45 -1.25 4.59
N MET A 551 -1.77 -1.39 4.42
CA MET A 551 -2.77 -0.83 5.32
C MET A 551 -2.59 -1.39 6.74
N THR A 552 -2.47 -2.70 6.89
CA THR A 552 -2.31 -3.36 8.19
C THR A 552 -1.00 -2.96 8.86
N MET A 553 0.12 -2.85 8.13
CA MET A 553 1.37 -2.32 8.69
C MET A 553 1.18 -0.93 9.32
N THR A 554 0.51 -0.03 8.60
CA THR A 554 0.27 1.35 9.05
C THR A 554 -0.65 1.38 10.27
N ARG A 555 -1.74 0.59 10.24
CA ARG A 555 -2.75 0.58 11.30
C ARG A 555 -2.27 -0.10 12.58
N VAL A 556 -1.36 -1.09 12.51
CA VAL A 556 -0.70 -1.63 13.71
C VAL A 556 0.07 -0.53 14.43
N LEU A 557 0.85 0.29 13.71
CA LEU A 557 1.59 1.41 14.30
C LEU A 557 0.63 2.46 14.88
N PHE A 558 -0.41 2.82 14.13
CA PHE A 558 -1.43 3.74 14.61
C PHE A 558 -2.08 3.26 15.92
N CYS A 559 -2.55 2.01 15.96
CA CYS A 559 -3.20 1.45 17.15
C CYS A 559 -2.24 1.32 18.33
N ARG A 560 -0.97 0.97 18.08
CA ARG A 560 0.10 0.94 19.09
C ARG A 560 0.26 2.32 19.73
N ASP A 561 0.46 3.34 18.92
CA ASP A 561 0.73 4.70 19.40
C ASP A 561 -0.49 5.30 20.07
N LEU A 562 -1.69 5.00 19.56
CA LEU A 562 -2.94 5.43 20.17
C LEU A 562 -3.13 4.79 21.53
N LEU A 563 -2.82 3.50 21.68
CA LEU A 563 -2.92 2.82 22.97
C LEU A 563 -1.89 3.39 23.97
N ILE A 564 -0.66 3.68 23.54
CA ILE A 564 0.35 4.35 24.38
C ILE A 564 -0.12 5.75 24.80
N LEU A 565 -0.66 6.54 23.87
CA LEU A 565 -1.20 7.89 24.15
C LEU A 565 -2.35 7.82 25.16
N GLN A 566 -3.26 6.86 25.02
CA GLN A 566 -4.36 6.64 25.96
C GLN A 566 -3.86 6.24 27.36
N LYS A 567 -2.83 5.40 27.44
CA LYS A 567 -2.18 5.05 28.72
C LYS A 567 -1.48 6.25 29.35
N LEU A 568 -0.81 7.09 28.56
CA LEU A 568 -0.22 8.35 29.02
C LEU A 568 -1.30 9.28 29.56
N TYR A 569 -2.41 9.46 28.82
CA TYR A 569 -3.53 10.28 29.24
C TYR A 569 -4.12 9.82 30.58
N LEU A 570 -4.27 8.50 30.79
CA LEU A 570 -4.69 7.95 32.08
C LEU A 570 -3.72 8.26 33.22
N ARG A 571 -2.40 8.22 32.97
CA ARG A 571 -1.40 8.51 34.00
C ARG A 571 -1.35 9.99 34.38
N LEU A 572 -1.59 10.89 33.43
CA LEU A 572 -1.67 12.33 33.69
C LEU A 572 -2.91 12.68 34.53
N GLY A 573 -4.02 11.97 34.31
CA GLY A 573 -5.25 12.09 35.08
C GLY A 573 -5.82 13.51 35.09
N ASP A 574 -6.52 13.86 36.18
CA ASP A 574 -7.17 15.19 36.33
C ASP A 574 -6.18 16.35 36.53
N ASN A 575 -4.88 16.08 36.70
CA ASN A 575 -3.88 17.10 37.03
C ASN A 575 -3.55 18.03 35.84
N VAL A 576 -3.89 17.64 34.62
CA VAL A 576 -3.49 18.34 33.39
C VAL A 576 -4.70 18.76 32.53
N PHE A 577 -5.87 18.13 32.65
CA PHE A 577 -6.99 18.32 31.71
C PHE A 577 -8.32 18.68 32.38
N LEU A 578 -9.04 19.67 31.81
CA LEU A 578 -10.31 20.23 32.30
C LEU A 578 -11.55 19.38 31.92
N GLY A 579 -11.40 18.05 31.91
CA GLY A 579 -12.46 17.10 31.58
C GLY A 579 -12.53 16.01 32.64
N GLY A 580 -13.27 16.27 33.73
CA GLY A 580 -13.24 15.45 34.94
C GLY A 580 -13.55 13.96 34.75
N GLY A 581 -13.48 13.19 35.83
CA GLY A 581 -13.47 11.71 35.86
C GLY A 581 -14.44 10.92 34.97
N ALA A 582 -15.50 11.50 34.41
CA ALA A 582 -16.32 10.87 33.38
C ALA A 582 -15.55 10.56 32.07
N GLN A 583 -14.65 11.44 31.63
CA GLN A 583 -13.83 11.19 30.43
C GLN A 583 -12.80 10.10 30.68
N LEU A 584 -12.15 10.11 31.86
CA LEU A 584 -11.22 9.05 32.26
C LEU A 584 -11.92 7.69 32.38
N LEU A 585 -13.18 7.67 32.87
CA LEU A 585 -13.98 6.45 32.91
C LEU A 585 -14.32 5.94 31.50
N GLN A 586 -14.72 6.83 30.57
CA GLN A 586 -14.96 6.44 29.18
C GLN A 586 -13.68 5.87 28.53
N LEU A 587 -12.54 6.51 28.78
CA LEU A 587 -11.25 6.05 28.29
C LEU A 587 -10.92 4.63 28.78
N GLN A 588 -11.12 4.36 30.08
CA GLN A 588 -10.87 3.04 30.68
C GLN A 588 -11.86 1.95 30.26
N GLN A 589 -13.15 2.29 30.12
CA GLN A 589 -14.21 1.31 29.93
C GLN A 589 -14.53 1.03 28.46
N ASP A 590 -14.19 1.94 27.55
CA ASP A 590 -14.58 1.87 26.14
C ASP A 590 -13.38 2.04 25.20
N LEU A 591 -12.70 3.19 25.24
CA LEU A 591 -11.70 3.53 24.22
C LEU A 591 -10.45 2.63 24.26
N ILE A 592 -9.90 2.33 25.45
CA ILE A 592 -8.73 1.45 25.59
C ILE A 592 -9.04 0.01 25.18
N PRO A 593 -10.12 -0.64 25.66
CA PRO A 593 -10.50 -1.97 25.19
C PRO A 593 -10.69 -2.03 23.66
N ARG A 594 -11.33 -1.04 23.05
CA ARG A 594 -11.48 -0.97 21.58
C ARG A 594 -10.14 -0.87 20.86
N SER A 595 -9.24 -0.03 21.34
CA SER A 595 -7.89 0.14 20.77
C SER A 595 -7.04 -1.13 20.89
N SER A 596 -7.13 -1.81 22.04
CA SER A 596 -6.49 -3.09 22.31
C SER A 596 -6.98 -4.21 21.37
N ASN A 597 -8.29 -4.27 21.14
CA ASN A 597 -8.89 -5.22 20.20
C ASN A 597 -8.45 -4.93 18.76
N LEU A 598 -8.50 -3.67 18.31
CA LEU A 598 -8.05 -3.28 16.98
C LEU A 598 -6.55 -3.59 16.77
N LEU A 599 -5.71 -3.31 17.77
CA LEU A 599 -4.29 -3.64 17.71
C LEU A 599 -4.06 -5.15 17.54
N SER A 600 -4.80 -5.98 18.29
CA SER A 600 -4.71 -7.44 18.18
C SER A 600 -5.16 -7.93 16.80
N SER A 601 -6.28 -7.41 16.30
CA SER A 601 -6.83 -7.75 14.98
C SER A 601 -5.88 -7.35 13.85
N TYR A 602 -5.36 -6.12 13.88
CA TYR A 602 -4.42 -5.64 12.87
C TYR A 602 -3.07 -6.36 12.95
N HIS A 603 -2.61 -6.73 14.15
CA HIS A 603 -1.41 -7.53 14.33
C HIS A 603 -1.57 -8.93 13.71
N LEU A 604 -2.73 -9.58 13.92
CA LEU A 604 -3.04 -10.85 13.29
C LEU A 604 -3.09 -10.71 11.76
N LEU A 605 -3.75 -9.68 11.24
CA LEU A 605 -3.80 -9.41 9.79
C LEU A 605 -2.41 -9.14 9.20
N LYS A 606 -1.57 -8.36 9.91
CA LYS A 606 -0.15 -8.16 9.58
C LYS A 606 0.56 -9.51 9.45
N HIS A 607 0.46 -10.36 10.47
CA HIS A 607 1.12 -11.66 10.48
C HIS A 607 0.63 -12.57 9.34
N ILE A 608 -0.68 -12.62 9.09
CA ILE A 608 -1.26 -13.38 7.98
C ILE A 608 -0.78 -12.85 6.63
N SER A 609 -0.71 -11.52 6.45
CA SER A 609 -0.26 -10.90 5.20
C SER A 609 1.23 -11.15 4.91
N GLN A 610 2.05 -11.31 5.96
CA GLN A 610 3.49 -11.53 5.85
C GLN A 610 3.88 -13.01 5.75
N SER A 611 3.02 -13.91 6.25
CA SER A 611 3.25 -15.34 6.19
C SER A 611 3.28 -15.83 4.74
N MET A 612 4.37 -16.47 4.34
CA MET A 612 4.44 -17.15 3.05
C MET A 612 3.54 -18.39 3.07
N ALA A 613 2.73 -18.56 2.02
CA ALA A 613 2.00 -19.81 1.80
C ALA A 613 3.01 -20.91 1.43
N SER A 614 3.42 -21.71 2.41
CA SER A 614 4.13 -22.97 2.12
C SER A 614 3.10 -24.04 1.78
N SER A 615 3.31 -24.81 0.71
CA SER A 615 2.54 -26.02 0.49
C SER A 615 2.82 -26.97 1.66
N VAL A 616 1.87 -27.14 2.57
CA VAL A 616 2.00 -28.11 3.66
C VAL A 616 1.99 -29.50 3.02
N ALA A 617 3.05 -30.26 3.24
CA ALA A 617 3.14 -31.62 2.72
C ALA A 617 1.99 -32.46 3.30
N LEU A 618 1.33 -33.27 2.46
CA LEU A 618 0.10 -34.01 2.80
C LEU A 618 0.24 -34.87 4.06
N ASP A 619 1.43 -35.37 4.33
CA ASP A 619 1.81 -36.13 5.52
C ASP A 619 1.76 -35.33 6.82
N ILE A 620 2.09 -34.04 6.78
CA ILE A 620 1.97 -33.12 7.93
C ILE A 620 0.50 -32.80 8.20
N ILE A 621 -0.30 -32.60 7.14
CA ILE A 621 -1.75 -32.40 7.25
C ILE A 621 -2.40 -33.63 7.89
N GLU A 622 -2.07 -34.83 7.41
CA GLU A 622 -2.60 -36.08 7.94
C GLU A 622 -2.18 -36.34 9.39
N ALA A 623 -0.94 -35.98 9.77
CA ALA A 623 -0.48 -36.04 11.16
C ALA A 623 -1.22 -35.05 12.07
N ASN A 624 -1.40 -33.79 11.64
CA ASN A 624 -2.12 -32.77 12.41
C ASN A 624 -3.61 -33.14 12.58
N LEU A 625 -4.24 -33.68 11.53
CA LEU A 625 -5.61 -34.23 11.60
C LEU A 625 -5.74 -35.35 12.62
N GLN A 626 -4.75 -36.26 12.67
CA GLN A 626 -4.71 -37.33 13.68
C GLN A 626 -4.51 -36.77 15.10
N HIS A 627 -3.70 -35.72 15.27
CA HIS A 627 -3.53 -35.06 16.56
C HIS A 627 -4.80 -34.32 17.02
N LEU A 628 -5.51 -33.66 16.11
CA LEU A 628 -6.77 -32.96 16.41
C LEU A 628 -7.91 -33.93 16.75
N THR A 629 -8.04 -35.04 16.03
CA THR A 629 -9.01 -36.10 16.39
C THR A 629 -8.71 -36.74 17.75
N VAL A 630 -7.44 -36.83 18.16
CA VAL A 630 -7.07 -37.26 19.52
C VAL A 630 -7.47 -36.22 20.57
N LEU A 631 -7.36 -34.92 20.27
CA LEU A 631 -7.75 -33.83 21.17
C LEU A 631 -9.27 -33.74 21.35
N GLU A 632 -10.06 -33.92 20.29
CA GLU A 632 -11.53 -33.96 20.36
C GLU A 632 -12.07 -35.12 21.21
N LEU A 633 -11.35 -36.24 21.27
CA LEU A 633 -11.73 -37.38 22.12
C LEU A 633 -11.52 -37.08 23.62
N SER A 634 -10.60 -36.18 23.97
CA SER A 634 -10.32 -35.78 25.37
C SER A 634 -11.35 -34.83 25.98
N ASP A 635 -12.04 -34.03 25.17
CA ASP A 635 -13.01 -33.03 25.64
C ASP A 635 -14.46 -33.55 25.79
N SER A 636 -14.67 -34.86 25.63
CA SER A 636 -15.95 -35.48 25.96
C SER A 636 -16.03 -35.82 27.47
N PRO A 637 -16.90 -35.16 28.28
CA PRO A 637 -17.06 -35.55 29.67
C PRO A 637 -17.72 -36.94 29.71
N SER A 638 -17.05 -37.89 30.35
CA SER A 638 -17.53 -39.23 30.60
C SER A 638 -18.92 -39.20 31.24
N LEU A 639 -19.97 -39.54 30.48
CA LEU A 639 -21.30 -39.79 31.05
C LEU A 639 -21.22 -40.98 32.01
N SER A 640 -21.26 -40.67 33.30
CA SER A 640 -21.39 -41.64 34.37
C SER A 640 -22.71 -42.42 34.26
N SER A 641 -22.59 -43.74 34.27
CA SER A 641 -23.67 -44.72 34.36
C SER A 641 -24.59 -44.47 35.57
N ALA A 642 -25.83 -44.05 35.32
CA ALA A 642 -26.90 -44.11 36.31
C ALA A 642 -27.63 -45.46 36.20
N SER A 643 -27.44 -46.31 37.21
CA SER A 643 -28.23 -47.53 37.41
C SER A 643 -29.67 -47.17 37.80
N GLY A 644 -30.66 -47.75 37.12
CA GLY A 644 -32.08 -47.50 37.42
C GLY A 644 -33.04 -48.48 36.78
N ASN A 645 -32.88 -49.77 37.11
CA ASN A 645 -33.89 -50.83 37.23
C ASN A 645 -35.29 -50.61 36.60
N GLY A 646 -35.67 -51.44 35.63
CA GLY A 646 -37.04 -51.51 35.11
C GLY A 646 -37.23 -52.63 34.09
N GLY A 647 -37.34 -53.86 34.58
CA GLY A 647 -37.47 -55.05 33.75
C GLY A 647 -38.78 -55.15 32.95
N ALA A 648 -38.62 -55.77 31.78
CA ALA A 648 -39.54 -56.71 31.13
C ALA A 648 -40.97 -56.23 30.79
N ARG A 649 -41.27 -56.15 29.47
CA ARG A 649 -41.97 -57.22 28.72
C ARG A 649 -42.35 -56.76 27.30
N ARG A 650 -42.06 -57.63 26.32
CA ARG A 650 -42.94 -58.17 25.25
C ARG A 650 -43.83 -57.19 24.46
N VAL A 651 -44.09 -57.34 23.17
CA VAL A 651 -43.76 -58.25 22.05
C VAL A 651 -44.68 -57.77 20.93
N VAL A 652 -44.20 -57.66 19.68
CA VAL A 652 -44.99 -57.64 18.42
C VAL A 652 -46.04 -56.51 18.31
N ALA A 653 -45.99 -55.59 17.34
CA ALA A 653 -45.57 -55.65 15.96
C ALA A 653 -44.94 -54.32 15.52
#